data_AF-A0A6J8AK60-F1
#
_entry.id   AF-A0A6J8AK60-F1
#
_cell.length_a   1.000
_cell.length_b   1.000
_cell.length_c   1.000
_cell.angle_alpha   90.00
_cell.angle_beta   90.00
_cell.angle_gamma   90.00
#
_symmetry.space_group_name_H-M   'P 1'
#
loop_
_entity.id
_entity.type
_entity.pdbx_description
1 polymer ?
#
loop_
_entity_poly.entity_id
_entity_poly.type
_entity_poly.pdbx_seq_one_letter_code
_entity_poly.pdbx_strand_id
1 'polypeptide(L)'
;MLSNSIYQPQVVAALSQFSSLLSSARSGSSSGTYRRVNTQGTNRKTKQIASQATKETDEVKKATEEYKMDINDVISLPSQINIQELSPHMSLIHKGCHVSHVSTDTFFENKSGLSEEFVNSDVHQEVQRILRTEPFRKLLKTCTNNLYYQQTRGFKTQRLKSVGIGGQKSDSELNKFVNILFQDKTSGQKPVEGEKFKAMLQKHAGDHATQQELKISFADGYLARDPSHKKHYFDNVIQGLLKSAVYLFCLYVILKLVASNLMGRGSGVGGLSILKQEPFEIAPEDVHVTFDDVKGIDTAKDELMEVVDFLKDPDKYTVLGAKLPKGVLLVGPPGIGKTLLARAVAGEAGVPFFQCSGSEFDEMFVGLGAKRIRDLFRQAKEKGTCVIFIDEIDSVGAKRTSSELHPYANQTINQLLAEMDGFSQNENIIVLGATNRIDHLDKALRRKGRFDVEVRVFPPDLKGRKDILDLYLGKVKADKNIKVEDIAKGTTGFNGADIQDLVNQAALKAAMEGEDLVREKHLYWARDKVLMGPENKNKIPDENTNWNTAYHEAGHTIVAYFTKEATPLHQVTIRARGVSLGHTSFIPDSEEYNQTKAKLTAEMDVAMGGRVAEEIIFGSDHVTTGASSDFQSASRIATAMVTKLGMSDKIGVRVFDIQQQDGGLGFIMVNQYSEAVTKEIDSEIKRLLQESYDRAKKILTNHAEQHKELAKMLMKYETLNKEEIKLVIDGKKLDKKVFS
;
A
#
# COMPACT_ATOMS: atom_id res chain seq x y z
N MET A 1 -8.42 -27.69 45.23
CA MET A 1 -9.60 -28.45 44.79
C MET A 1 -10.17 -27.73 43.56
N LEU A 2 -9.82 -28.20 42.37
CA LEU A 2 -10.70 -28.96 41.45
C LEU A 2 -11.81 -28.06 40.88
N SER A 3 -11.71 -27.56 39.64
CA SER A 3 -11.90 -28.22 38.34
C SER A 3 -13.28 -27.90 37.75
N ASN A 4 -13.32 -27.26 36.58
CA ASN A 4 -14.10 -27.74 35.42
C ASN A 4 -13.87 -26.81 34.21
N SER A 5 -12.88 -27.22 33.41
CA SER A 5 -12.73 -26.88 32.01
C SER A 5 -13.90 -27.46 31.20
N ILE A 6 -14.61 -26.61 30.45
CA ILE A 6 -15.57 -27.07 29.44
C ILE A 6 -14.75 -27.52 28.22
N TYR A 7 -14.74 -28.83 28.00
CA TYR A 7 -14.30 -29.48 26.77
C TYR A 7 -15.27 -29.13 25.63
N GLN A 8 -14.75 -28.69 24.49
CA GLN A 8 -15.38 -28.90 23.18
C GLN A 8 -14.52 -29.89 22.38
N PRO A 9 -15.07 -31.00 21.87
CA PRO A 9 -14.31 -31.99 21.13
C PRO A 9 -14.04 -31.48 19.71
N GLN A 10 -12.77 -31.27 19.36
CA GLN A 10 -12.36 -31.24 17.95
C GLN A 10 -12.31 -32.69 17.45
N VAL A 11 -13.24 -33.07 16.59
CA VAL A 11 -13.19 -34.35 15.88
C VAL A 11 -12.20 -34.19 14.72
N VAL A 12 -11.00 -34.74 14.88
CA VAL A 12 -10.05 -34.90 13.78
C VAL A 12 -10.45 -36.18 13.04
N ALA A 13 -11.08 -36.04 11.88
CA ALA A 13 -11.35 -37.19 11.02
C ALA A 13 -10.07 -37.55 10.24
N ALA A 14 -9.53 -38.74 10.48
CA ALA A 14 -8.39 -39.24 9.72
C ALA A 14 -8.81 -39.49 8.25
N LEU A 15 -7.93 -39.25 7.29
CA LEU A 15 -8.17 -39.53 5.85
C LEU A 15 -8.61 -41.00 5.59
N SER A 16 -8.23 -41.92 6.46
CA SER A 16 -8.70 -43.31 6.46
C SER A 16 -10.20 -43.47 6.75
N GLN A 17 -10.81 -42.54 7.49
CA GLN A 17 -12.27 -42.49 7.69
C GLN A 17 -12.97 -42.04 6.40
N PHE A 18 -12.35 -41.15 5.62
CA PHE A 18 -12.85 -40.72 4.31
C PHE A 18 -12.83 -41.85 3.27
N SER A 19 -11.78 -42.67 3.24
CA SER A 19 -11.74 -43.85 2.37
C SER A 19 -12.78 -44.90 2.78
N SER A 20 -13.03 -45.06 4.09
CA SER A 20 -14.05 -45.96 4.61
C SER A 20 -15.48 -45.51 4.24
N LEU A 21 -15.74 -44.19 4.27
CA LEU A 21 -17.01 -43.58 3.84
C LEU A 21 -17.25 -43.79 2.34
N LEU A 22 -16.24 -43.55 1.51
CA LEU A 22 -16.32 -43.80 0.06
C LEU A 22 -16.50 -45.29 -0.27
N SER A 23 -15.88 -46.20 0.49
CA SER A 23 -16.08 -47.64 0.33
C SER A 23 -17.48 -48.11 0.76
N SER A 24 -18.08 -47.45 1.76
CA SER A 24 -19.43 -47.74 2.23
C SER A 24 -20.52 -47.30 1.23
N ALA A 25 -20.25 -46.26 0.43
CA ALA A 25 -21.14 -45.84 -0.65
C ALA A 25 -21.25 -46.89 -1.77
N ARG A 26 -20.21 -47.72 -1.96
CA ARG A 26 -20.20 -48.85 -2.92
C ARG A 26 -21.03 -50.04 -2.44
N SER A 27 -21.16 -50.28 -1.14
CA SER A 27 -21.93 -51.42 -0.60
C SER A 27 -23.43 -51.13 -0.47
N GLY A 28 -23.85 -49.87 -0.53
CA GLY A 28 -25.26 -49.47 -0.52
C GLY A 28 -26.02 -49.69 -1.84
N SER A 29 -25.34 -50.06 -2.92
CA SER A 29 -25.94 -50.22 -4.26
C SER A 29 -26.18 -51.67 -4.70
N SER A 30 -25.98 -52.67 -3.83
CA SER A 30 -26.23 -54.08 -4.17
C SER A 30 -27.17 -54.78 -3.17
N SER A 31 -28.37 -55.11 -3.65
CA SER A 31 -29.30 -56.17 -3.20
C SER A 31 -29.78 -56.16 -1.73
N GLY A 32 -31.09 -55.97 -1.55
CA GLY A 32 -31.74 -55.88 -0.25
C GLY A 32 -31.94 -57.20 0.50
N THR A 33 -32.07 -57.11 1.82
CA THR A 33 -33.09 -57.85 2.59
C THR A 33 -33.26 -57.17 3.95
N TYR A 34 -34.47 -56.67 4.22
CA TYR A 34 -34.88 -56.27 5.56
C TYR A 34 -34.89 -57.51 6.45
N ARG A 35 -34.00 -57.58 7.46
CA ARG A 35 -34.18 -58.49 8.59
C ARG A 35 -34.23 -57.69 9.88
N ARG A 36 -35.45 -57.56 10.38
CA ARG A 36 -35.84 -56.96 11.65
C ARG A 36 -35.18 -57.76 12.79
N VAL A 37 -34.16 -57.21 13.43
CA VAL A 37 -33.72 -57.67 14.76
C VAL A 37 -34.32 -56.70 15.76
N ASN A 38 -35.40 -57.14 16.37
CA ASN A 38 -35.94 -56.55 17.59
C ASN A 38 -34.96 -56.84 18.73
N THR A 39 -34.42 -55.81 19.36
CA THR A 39 -34.10 -55.85 20.79
C THR A 39 -34.06 -54.44 21.36
N GLN A 40 -34.74 -54.31 22.48
CA GLN A 40 -35.08 -53.08 23.19
C GLN A 40 -33.83 -52.42 23.78
N GLY A 41 -33.82 -51.09 23.78
CA GLY A 41 -32.92 -50.29 24.61
C GLY A 41 -31.85 -49.52 23.85
N THR A 42 -31.79 -48.21 24.16
CA THR A 42 -30.66 -47.27 24.02
C THR A 42 -30.63 -46.26 22.85
N ASN A 43 -30.81 -45.00 23.28
CA ASN A 43 -30.19 -43.72 22.88
C ASN A 43 -30.58 -42.99 21.58
N ARG A 44 -31.02 -41.73 21.76
CA ARG A 44 -31.24 -40.68 20.73
C ARG A 44 -30.00 -40.39 19.85
N LYS A 45 -28.79 -40.72 20.31
CA LYS A 45 -27.53 -40.44 19.59
C LYS A 45 -27.38 -41.25 18.30
N THR A 46 -27.84 -42.50 18.26
CA THR A 46 -27.71 -43.37 17.06
C THR A 46 -28.65 -42.93 15.93
N LYS A 47 -29.80 -42.32 16.23
CA LYS A 47 -30.68 -41.71 15.21
C LYS A 47 -30.09 -40.41 14.62
N GLN A 48 -29.39 -39.61 15.41
CA GLN A 48 -28.74 -38.38 14.93
C GLN A 48 -27.57 -38.68 13.99
N ILE A 49 -26.72 -39.64 14.36
CA ILE A 49 -25.54 -40.03 13.55
C ILE A 49 -25.98 -40.62 12.20
N ALA A 50 -27.03 -41.45 12.18
CA ALA A 50 -27.58 -42.00 10.94
C ALA A 50 -28.21 -40.91 10.03
N SER A 51 -28.78 -39.84 10.62
CA SER A 51 -29.35 -38.70 9.86
C SER A 51 -28.30 -37.71 9.33
N GLN A 52 -27.11 -37.66 9.96
CA GLN A 52 -26.00 -36.83 9.51
C GLN A 52 -25.24 -37.49 8.35
N ALA A 53 -24.97 -38.80 8.45
CA ALA A 53 -24.30 -39.55 7.38
C ALA A 53 -25.13 -39.60 6.08
N THR A 54 -26.46 -39.58 6.18
CA THR A 54 -27.37 -39.54 5.01
C THR A 54 -27.41 -38.16 4.34
N LYS A 55 -27.25 -37.07 5.10
CA LYS A 55 -27.16 -35.72 4.52
C LYS A 55 -25.84 -35.47 3.79
N GLU A 56 -24.73 -35.91 4.36
CA GLU A 56 -23.39 -35.74 3.76
C GLU A 56 -23.23 -36.56 2.47
N THR A 57 -23.87 -37.74 2.39
CA THR A 57 -23.86 -38.57 1.16
C THR A 57 -24.75 -38.00 0.05
N ASP A 58 -25.84 -37.31 0.37
CA ASP A 58 -26.69 -36.63 -0.61
C ASP A 58 -26.06 -35.33 -1.15
N GLU A 59 -25.28 -34.60 -0.33
CA GLU A 59 -24.53 -33.42 -0.76
C GLU A 59 -23.40 -33.77 -1.75
N VAL A 60 -22.71 -34.89 -1.51
CA VAL A 60 -21.66 -35.38 -2.42
C VAL A 60 -22.27 -35.83 -3.75
N LYS A 61 -23.42 -36.50 -3.74
CA LYS A 61 -24.15 -36.89 -4.96
C LYS A 61 -24.61 -35.67 -5.78
N LYS A 62 -25.19 -34.66 -5.12
CA LYS A 62 -25.56 -33.39 -5.76
C LYS A 62 -24.36 -32.69 -6.41
N ALA A 63 -23.23 -32.64 -5.71
CA ALA A 63 -22.01 -32.03 -6.26
C ALA A 63 -21.50 -32.79 -7.49
N THR A 64 -21.50 -34.13 -7.47
CA THR A 64 -21.06 -34.92 -8.63
C THR A 64 -21.96 -34.79 -9.87
N GLU A 65 -23.28 -34.65 -9.66
CA GLU A 65 -24.24 -34.40 -10.74
C GLU A 65 -24.12 -32.98 -11.31
N GLU A 66 -23.90 -31.98 -10.43
CA GLU A 66 -23.75 -30.57 -10.81
C GLU A 66 -22.52 -30.31 -11.69
N TYR A 67 -21.44 -31.06 -11.49
CA TYR A 67 -20.18 -30.90 -12.24
C TYR A 67 -19.94 -31.97 -13.33
N LYS A 68 -20.92 -32.84 -13.61
CA LYS A 68 -20.84 -33.91 -14.64
C LYS A 68 -19.55 -34.75 -14.56
N MET A 69 -19.14 -35.14 -13.35
CA MET A 69 -17.93 -35.95 -13.17
C MET A 69 -18.27 -37.44 -13.06
N ASP A 70 -17.51 -38.29 -13.76
CA ASP A 70 -17.67 -39.74 -13.64
C ASP A 70 -17.06 -40.22 -12.31
N ILE A 71 -17.88 -40.88 -11.49
CA ILE A 71 -17.52 -41.28 -10.11
C ILE A 71 -16.36 -42.27 -10.12
N ASN A 72 -16.20 -43.03 -11.20
CA ASN A 72 -15.12 -44.02 -11.35
C ASN A 72 -13.73 -43.37 -11.44
N ASP A 73 -13.61 -42.18 -12.04
CA ASP A 73 -12.31 -41.51 -12.19
C ASP A 73 -11.79 -40.99 -10.85
N VAL A 74 -12.68 -40.48 -9.99
CA VAL A 74 -12.34 -39.98 -8.64
C VAL A 74 -11.98 -41.14 -7.70
N ILE A 75 -12.61 -42.30 -7.86
CA ILE A 75 -12.35 -43.51 -7.07
C ILE A 75 -11.05 -44.21 -7.49
N SER A 76 -10.52 -43.94 -8.69
CA SER A 76 -9.27 -44.55 -9.15
C SER A 76 -7.99 -43.86 -8.63
N LEU A 77 -8.12 -42.61 -8.14
CA LEU A 77 -7.02 -41.82 -7.56
C LEU A 77 -6.35 -42.45 -6.32
N PRO A 78 -7.09 -42.99 -5.33
CA PRO A 78 -6.47 -43.62 -4.15
C PRO A 78 -5.76 -44.93 -4.47
N SER A 79 -6.12 -45.63 -5.56
CA SER A 79 -5.44 -46.87 -5.97
C SER A 79 -4.07 -46.63 -6.64
N GLN A 80 -3.78 -45.40 -7.07
CA GLN A 80 -2.47 -45.02 -7.61
C GLN A 80 -1.50 -44.51 -6.56
N ILE A 81 -1.96 -44.25 -5.33
CA ILE A 81 -1.15 -43.71 -4.25
C ILE A 81 -0.84 -44.84 -3.27
N ASN A 82 0.42 -45.25 -3.21
CA ASN A 82 0.85 -46.25 -2.24
C ASN A 82 0.92 -45.60 -0.84
N ILE A 83 -0.18 -45.67 -0.10
CA ILE A 83 -0.36 -45.02 1.22
C ILE A 83 0.69 -45.49 2.24
N GLN A 84 1.31 -46.66 2.04
CA GLN A 84 2.39 -47.16 2.89
C GLN A 84 3.70 -46.36 2.77
N GLU A 85 3.99 -45.77 1.60
CA GLU A 85 5.16 -44.89 1.40
C GLU A 85 4.96 -43.48 1.98
N LEU A 86 3.70 -43.05 2.16
CA LEU A 86 3.35 -41.76 2.76
C LEU A 86 3.41 -41.75 4.30
N SER A 87 3.40 -42.94 4.93
CA SER A 87 3.36 -43.08 6.40
C SER A 87 4.51 -42.37 7.14
N PRO A 88 5.79 -42.44 6.70
CA PRO A 88 6.89 -41.76 7.38
C PRO A 88 6.79 -40.23 7.24
N HIS A 89 6.35 -39.74 6.08
CA HIS A 89 6.29 -38.30 5.75
C HIS A 89 5.02 -37.60 6.27
N MET A 90 3.94 -38.34 6.55
CA MET A 90 2.73 -37.80 7.17
C MET A 90 3.02 -37.25 8.57
N SER A 91 3.98 -37.84 9.28
CA SER A 91 4.43 -37.35 10.59
C SER A 91 5.16 -35.99 10.52
N LEU A 92 5.83 -35.69 9.40
CA LEU A 92 6.50 -34.41 9.15
C LEU A 92 5.50 -33.31 8.80
N ILE A 93 4.48 -33.64 8.01
CA ILE A 93 3.35 -32.73 7.72
C ILE A 93 2.60 -32.38 9.03
N HIS A 94 2.43 -33.35 9.92
CA HIS A 94 1.78 -33.14 11.21
C HIS A 94 2.65 -32.38 12.22
N LYS A 95 3.98 -32.54 12.17
CA LYS A 95 4.94 -31.80 13.02
C LYS A 95 5.17 -30.37 12.56
N GLY A 96 5.03 -30.07 11.26
CA GLY A 96 5.08 -28.71 10.70
C GLY A 96 3.85 -27.85 11.02
N CYS A 97 2.75 -28.45 11.49
CA CYS A 97 1.54 -27.76 11.94
C CYS A 97 1.54 -27.45 13.45
N HIS A 98 2.71 -27.36 14.09
CA HIS A 98 2.84 -26.75 15.41
C HIS A 98 3.20 -25.27 15.26
N VAL A 99 2.33 -24.40 15.79
CA VAL A 99 2.61 -22.97 15.99
C VAL A 99 3.79 -22.84 16.96
N SER A 100 4.99 -22.51 16.47
CA SER A 100 6.15 -22.24 17.32
C SER A 100 6.29 -20.73 17.55
N HIS A 101 6.46 -20.34 18.82
CA HIS A 101 6.63 -18.95 19.27
C HIS A 101 8.10 -18.51 19.39
N VAL A 102 9.04 -19.21 18.75
CA VAL A 102 10.49 -18.93 18.84
C VAL A 102 11.10 -19.00 17.44
N SER A 103 11.82 -17.96 17.02
CA SER A 103 12.53 -17.91 15.74
C SER A 103 13.80 -18.77 15.78
N THR A 104 14.01 -19.63 14.78
CA THR A 104 15.26 -20.39 14.57
C THR A 104 16.36 -19.55 13.91
N ASP A 105 17.58 -20.08 13.85
CA ASP A 105 18.81 -19.35 13.49
C ASP A 105 18.91 -18.96 12.00
N THR A 106 18.09 -19.55 11.12
CA THR A 106 18.12 -19.24 9.68
C THR A 106 16.79 -18.67 9.15
N PHE A 107 16.91 -17.76 8.18
CA PHE A 107 15.78 -17.09 7.55
C PHE A 107 14.86 -18.07 6.78
N PHE A 108 15.43 -19.10 6.16
CA PHE A 108 14.68 -20.06 5.34
C PHE A 108 13.81 -21.02 6.17
N GLU A 109 14.29 -21.46 7.34
CA GLU A 109 13.50 -22.30 8.26
C GLU A 109 12.27 -21.55 8.80
N ASN A 110 12.44 -20.28 9.18
CA ASN A 110 11.35 -19.46 9.69
C ASN A 110 10.31 -19.09 8.63
N LYS A 111 10.69 -19.03 7.36
CA LYS A 111 9.78 -18.66 6.26
C LYS A 111 9.03 -19.86 5.69
N SER A 112 9.64 -21.05 5.69
CA SER A 112 9.14 -22.23 4.98
C SER A 112 8.57 -23.31 5.88
N GLY A 113 8.91 -23.29 7.19
CA GLY A 113 8.42 -24.26 8.19
C GLY A 113 8.80 -25.72 7.95
N LEU A 114 9.63 -26.02 6.95
CA LEU A 114 10.00 -27.37 6.52
C LEU A 114 11.52 -27.42 6.30
N SER A 115 12.15 -28.52 6.71
CA SER A 115 13.59 -28.72 6.51
C SER A 115 13.94 -28.84 5.02
N GLU A 116 15.16 -28.42 4.65
CA GLU A 116 15.69 -28.45 3.27
C GLU A 116 15.62 -29.84 2.62
N GLU A 117 15.67 -30.90 3.43
CA GLU A 117 15.54 -32.30 2.97
C GLU A 117 14.16 -32.64 2.43
N PHE A 118 13.08 -32.03 2.94
CA PHE A 118 11.71 -32.33 2.48
C PHE A 118 11.39 -31.67 1.14
N VAL A 119 11.90 -30.46 0.91
CA VAL A 119 11.70 -29.69 -0.33
C VAL A 119 12.34 -30.40 -1.53
N ASN A 120 13.43 -31.13 -1.30
CA ASN A 120 14.15 -31.87 -2.33
C ASN A 120 13.66 -33.33 -2.51
N SER A 121 12.57 -33.74 -1.85
CA SER A 121 12.02 -35.10 -1.98
C SER A 121 11.06 -35.23 -3.17
N ASP A 122 11.09 -36.38 -3.86
CA ASP A 122 10.17 -36.70 -4.96
C ASP A 122 8.69 -36.66 -4.53
N VAL A 123 8.42 -36.89 -3.25
CA VAL A 123 7.09 -36.81 -2.63
C VAL A 123 6.53 -35.39 -2.68
N HIS A 124 7.36 -34.35 -2.54
CA HIS A 124 6.91 -32.96 -2.65
C HIS A 124 6.45 -32.64 -4.07
N GLN A 125 7.12 -33.16 -5.10
CA GLN A 125 6.73 -32.91 -6.49
C GLN A 125 5.38 -33.57 -6.83
N GLU A 126 5.12 -34.75 -6.29
CA GLU A 126 3.89 -35.49 -6.57
C GLU A 126 2.68 -34.93 -5.80
N VAL A 127 2.88 -34.46 -4.56
CA VAL A 127 1.86 -33.72 -3.81
C VAL A 127 1.51 -32.39 -4.49
N GLN A 128 2.51 -31.68 -5.04
CA GLN A 128 2.28 -30.46 -5.84
C GLN A 128 1.52 -30.76 -7.15
N ARG A 129 1.77 -31.91 -7.79
CA ARG A 129 0.99 -32.36 -8.97
C ARG A 129 -0.47 -32.62 -8.63
N ILE A 130 -0.74 -33.32 -7.54
CA ILE A 130 -2.11 -33.66 -7.11
C ILE A 130 -2.90 -32.40 -6.68
N LEU A 131 -2.24 -31.43 -6.03
CA LEU A 131 -2.89 -30.17 -5.66
C LEU A 131 -3.13 -29.21 -6.85
N ARG A 132 -2.52 -29.49 -8.00
CA ARG A 132 -2.70 -28.72 -9.25
C ARG A 132 -3.83 -29.24 -10.13
N THR A 133 -4.40 -30.41 -9.86
CA THR A 133 -5.58 -30.88 -10.61
C THR A 133 -6.84 -30.16 -10.09
N GLU A 134 -7.43 -29.34 -10.98
CA GLU A 134 -8.69 -28.60 -10.78
C GLU A 134 -9.80 -29.39 -10.06
N PRO A 135 -10.06 -30.68 -10.39
CA PRO A 135 -11.11 -31.47 -9.75
C PRO A 135 -10.93 -31.64 -8.24
N PHE A 136 -9.72 -32.00 -7.81
CA PHE A 136 -9.42 -32.29 -6.41
C PHE A 136 -9.42 -31.02 -5.56
N ARG A 137 -8.97 -29.91 -6.16
CA ARG A 137 -8.99 -28.59 -5.54
C ARG A 137 -10.41 -28.07 -5.34
N LYS A 138 -11.33 -28.30 -6.29
CA LYS A 138 -12.76 -27.94 -6.16
C LYS A 138 -13.45 -28.79 -5.09
N LEU A 139 -13.18 -30.10 -5.05
CA LEU A 139 -13.72 -31.00 -4.02
C LEU A 139 -13.27 -30.59 -2.61
N LEU A 140 -11.98 -30.31 -2.42
CA LEU A 140 -11.43 -29.84 -1.14
C LEU A 140 -12.01 -28.50 -0.70
N LYS A 141 -12.23 -27.57 -1.63
CA LYS A 141 -12.80 -26.25 -1.32
C LYS A 141 -14.21 -26.35 -0.74
N THR A 142 -15.03 -27.27 -1.25
CA THR A 142 -16.40 -27.45 -0.76
C THR A 142 -16.43 -28.15 0.60
N CYS A 143 -15.55 -29.14 0.83
CA CYS A 143 -15.45 -29.81 2.13
C CYS A 143 -14.84 -28.95 3.25
N THR A 144 -14.06 -27.91 2.92
CA THR A 144 -13.35 -27.06 3.90
C THR A 144 -14.00 -25.69 4.14
N ASN A 145 -15.19 -25.44 3.56
CA ASN A 145 -15.89 -24.16 3.63
C ASN A 145 -16.43 -23.75 5.03
N ASN A 146 -15.95 -24.36 6.12
CA ASN A 146 -16.32 -23.99 7.50
C ASN A 146 -15.15 -23.60 8.42
N LEU A 147 -13.95 -23.31 7.88
CA LEU A 147 -12.83 -22.80 8.70
C LEU A 147 -12.14 -21.61 8.01
N TYR A 148 -12.74 -20.43 8.12
CA TYR A 148 -12.09 -19.16 7.80
C TYR A 148 -11.46 -18.56 9.06
N TYR A 149 -10.13 -18.57 9.13
CA TYR A 149 -9.32 -17.50 9.75
C TYR A 149 -7.92 -17.55 9.13
N GLN A 150 -7.69 -16.73 8.10
CA GLN A 150 -6.36 -16.49 7.56
C GLN A 150 -5.80 -15.23 8.23
N GLN A 151 -4.83 -15.41 9.15
CA GLN A 151 -4.14 -14.30 9.79
C GLN A 151 -2.93 -13.92 8.92
N THR A 152 -2.97 -12.74 8.30
CA THR A 152 -1.80 -12.13 7.66
C THR A 152 -0.99 -11.34 8.70
N ARG A 153 0.30 -11.64 8.87
CA ARG A 153 1.26 -10.71 9.46
C ARG A 153 2.42 -10.46 8.48
N GLY A 154 2.75 -9.17 8.31
CA GLY A 154 3.83 -8.68 7.48
C GLY A 154 5.21 -8.74 8.15
N PHE A 155 6.25 -8.68 7.32
CA PHE A 155 7.65 -8.61 7.72
C PHE A 155 7.95 -7.33 8.52
N LYS A 156 8.56 -7.45 9.71
CA LYS A 156 9.35 -6.37 10.32
C LYS A 156 10.83 -6.69 10.14
N THR A 157 11.46 -6.10 9.14
CA THR A 157 12.92 -6.00 9.04
C THR A 157 13.41 -4.96 10.05
N GLN A 158 14.23 -5.36 11.02
CA GLN A 158 15.08 -4.41 11.72
C GLN A 158 16.08 -3.86 10.70
N ARG A 159 16.01 -2.55 10.45
CA ARG A 159 17.04 -1.82 9.70
C ARG A 159 18.39 -1.99 10.42
N LEU A 160 19.39 -2.46 9.67
CA LEU A 160 20.79 -2.28 9.98
C LEU A 160 21.04 -0.81 10.36
N LYS A 161 21.67 -0.58 11.51
CA LYS A 161 22.47 0.63 11.70
C LYS A 161 23.62 0.60 10.68
N SER A 162 23.81 1.74 10.02
CA SER A 162 24.79 2.04 9.00
C SER A 162 26.20 1.51 9.32
N VAL A 163 26.79 0.76 8.38
CA VAL A 163 28.24 0.58 8.29
C VAL A 163 28.80 1.82 7.61
N GLY A 164 29.30 2.76 8.42
CA GLY A 164 30.25 3.77 7.99
C GLY A 164 31.64 3.17 7.94
N ILE A 165 32.41 3.58 6.93
CA ILE A 165 33.81 3.24 6.72
C ILE A 165 34.67 3.79 7.87
N GLY A 166 35.39 2.91 8.57
CA GLY A 166 36.48 3.25 9.49
C GLY A 166 36.10 3.34 10.97
N GLY A 167 36.66 2.46 11.80
CA GLY A 167 36.68 2.61 13.26
C GLY A 167 36.54 1.30 14.04
N GLN A 168 37.63 0.86 14.68
CA GLN A 168 37.68 -0.32 15.57
C GLN A 168 37.18 -0.02 17.00
N LYS A 169 36.93 -1.14 17.73
CA LYS A 169 36.91 -1.37 19.20
C LYS A 169 35.54 -1.25 19.87
N SER A 170 35.13 -2.07 20.85
CA SER A 170 35.70 -3.26 21.51
C SER A 170 34.67 -3.79 22.53
N ASP A 171 34.21 -5.03 22.43
CA ASP A 171 33.44 -5.70 23.50
C ASP A 171 34.26 -6.88 24.08
N SER A 172 35.40 -6.54 24.69
CA SER A 172 36.32 -7.49 25.30
C SER A 172 36.38 -7.43 26.83
N GLU A 173 35.43 -6.78 27.51
CA GLU A 173 35.52 -6.52 28.95
C GLU A 173 34.47 -7.30 29.77
N LEU A 174 33.23 -7.45 29.29
CA LEU A 174 32.18 -8.18 30.02
C LEU A 174 32.36 -9.71 29.98
N ASN A 175 32.80 -10.26 28.85
CA ASN A 175 33.10 -11.70 28.73
C ASN A 175 34.43 -12.09 29.38
N LYS A 176 35.34 -11.14 29.64
CA LYS A 176 36.53 -11.37 30.47
C LYS A 176 36.17 -11.46 31.95
N PHE A 177 35.24 -10.63 32.42
CA PHE A 177 34.80 -10.63 33.83
C PHE A 177 34.10 -11.94 34.23
N VAL A 178 33.28 -12.51 33.34
CA VAL A 178 32.58 -13.79 33.59
C VAL A 178 33.53 -14.99 33.55
N ASN A 179 34.54 -14.97 32.69
CA ASN A 179 35.53 -16.05 32.58
C ASN A 179 36.64 -16.00 33.64
N ILE A 180 36.79 -14.89 34.37
CA ILE A 180 37.73 -14.76 35.51
C ILE A 180 37.12 -15.34 36.80
N LEU A 181 35.79 -15.39 36.93
CA LEU A 181 35.11 -15.87 38.14
C LEU A 181 34.91 -17.40 38.20
N PHE A 182 35.10 -18.11 37.08
CA PHE A 182 34.93 -19.57 37.01
C PHE A 182 36.08 -20.22 36.22
N GLN A 183 37.29 -20.17 36.76
CA GLN A 183 38.37 -21.07 36.33
C GLN A 183 38.30 -22.37 37.11
N ASP A 184 38.04 -23.49 36.43
CA ASP A 184 38.73 -24.72 36.77
C ASP A 184 39.19 -25.44 35.49
N LYS A 185 40.44 -25.89 35.54
CA LYS A 185 41.29 -26.27 34.42
C LYS A 185 40.96 -27.67 33.91
N THR A 186 40.76 -27.85 32.60
CA THR A 186 41.36 -28.99 31.86
C THR A 186 41.55 -28.65 30.39
N SER A 187 42.78 -28.92 29.95
CA SER A 187 43.40 -28.67 28.66
C SER A 187 42.93 -29.62 27.55
N GLY A 188 42.73 -29.09 26.35
CA GLY A 188 42.60 -29.88 25.14
C GLY A 188 43.93 -30.46 24.63
N GLN A 189 43.87 -31.66 24.03
CA GLN A 189 44.84 -32.15 23.05
C GLN A 189 44.14 -32.98 21.97
N LYS A 190 44.67 -32.86 20.74
CA LYS A 190 44.17 -33.35 19.44
C LYS A 190 44.44 -34.85 19.23
N PRO A 191 43.66 -35.58 18.41
CA PRO A 191 43.97 -36.98 18.07
C PRO A 191 44.94 -37.09 16.88
N VAL A 192 46.17 -37.56 17.11
CA VAL A 192 47.18 -37.88 16.07
C VAL A 192 47.87 -39.23 16.37
N GLU A 193 47.09 -40.31 16.60
CA GLU A 193 47.66 -41.63 16.95
C GLU A 193 47.25 -42.79 16.02
N GLY A 194 46.29 -42.58 15.11
CA GLY A 194 45.79 -43.65 14.23
C GLY A 194 46.82 -44.16 13.19
N GLU A 195 47.66 -43.29 12.65
CA GLU A 195 48.59 -43.66 11.57
C GLU A 195 49.79 -44.48 12.05
N LYS A 196 50.33 -44.18 13.25
CA LYS A 196 51.44 -44.95 13.85
C LYS A 196 51.03 -46.37 14.23
N PHE A 197 49.79 -46.57 14.70
CA PHE A 197 49.26 -47.89 15.05
C PHE A 197 49.04 -48.76 13.80
N LYS A 198 48.56 -48.16 12.71
CA LYS A 198 48.42 -48.84 11.40
C LYS A 198 49.77 -49.31 10.85
N ALA A 199 50.82 -48.51 11.01
CA ALA A 199 52.18 -48.87 10.60
C ALA A 199 52.80 -50.00 11.46
N MET A 200 52.48 -50.09 12.76
CA MET A 200 52.93 -51.21 13.61
C MET A 200 52.23 -52.54 13.29
N LEU A 201 50.92 -52.49 13.00
CA LEU A 201 50.13 -53.64 12.56
C LEU A 201 50.62 -54.21 11.22
N GLN A 202 51.00 -53.34 10.28
CA GLN A 202 51.57 -53.76 8.99
C GLN A 202 53.00 -54.31 9.08
N LYS A 203 53.77 -53.97 10.13
CA LYS A 203 55.14 -54.48 10.32
C LYS A 203 55.20 -55.92 10.85
N HIS A 204 54.10 -56.42 11.43
CA HIS A 204 53.94 -57.80 11.92
C HIS A 204 52.95 -58.56 11.02
N ALA A 205 53.23 -58.59 9.71
CA ALA A 205 52.33 -59.09 8.66
C ALA A 205 52.39 -60.62 8.45
N GLY A 206 52.61 -61.43 9.49
CA GLY A 206 52.77 -62.88 9.37
C GLY A 206 51.91 -63.74 10.28
N ASP A 207 51.34 -63.21 11.36
CA ASP A 207 50.62 -64.03 12.35
C ASP A 207 49.37 -63.31 12.88
N HIS A 208 48.20 -63.92 12.68
CA HIS A 208 46.89 -63.27 12.89
C HIS A 208 46.53 -63.13 14.38
N ALA A 209 47.09 -64.00 15.23
CA ALA A 209 46.83 -64.03 16.67
C ALA A 209 47.48 -62.85 17.42
N THR A 210 48.74 -62.52 17.10
CA THR A 210 49.46 -61.38 17.70
C THR A 210 48.88 -60.03 17.29
N GLN A 211 48.32 -59.92 16.08
CA GLN A 211 47.58 -58.72 15.67
C GLN A 211 46.28 -58.53 16.45
N GLN A 212 45.59 -59.62 16.82
CA GLN A 212 44.40 -59.55 17.66
C GLN A 212 44.76 -59.20 19.10
N GLU A 213 45.84 -59.77 19.63
CA GLU A 213 46.32 -59.46 20.98
C GLU A 213 46.74 -57.99 21.13
N LEU A 214 47.43 -57.41 20.13
CA LEU A 214 47.76 -55.98 20.10
C LEU A 214 46.51 -55.08 19.99
N LYS A 215 45.48 -55.50 19.24
CA LYS A 215 44.20 -54.78 19.15
C LYS A 215 43.43 -54.81 20.47
N ILE A 216 43.41 -55.96 21.14
CA ILE A 216 42.78 -56.12 22.47
C ILE A 216 43.55 -55.31 23.51
N SER A 217 44.88 -55.39 23.53
CA SER A 217 45.74 -54.61 24.45
C SER A 217 45.56 -53.09 24.26
N PHE A 218 45.40 -52.63 23.02
CA PHE A 218 45.13 -51.21 22.74
C PHE A 218 43.71 -50.80 23.17
N ALA A 219 42.72 -51.66 22.96
CA ALA A 219 41.34 -51.42 23.41
C ALA A 219 41.25 -51.35 24.94
N ASP A 220 41.91 -52.25 25.66
CA ASP A 220 41.96 -52.23 27.13
C ASP A 220 42.70 -51.00 27.67
N GLY A 221 43.79 -50.58 27.03
CA GLY A 221 44.49 -49.33 27.39
C GLY A 221 43.67 -48.06 27.12
N TYR A 222 42.85 -48.05 26.06
CA TYR A 222 41.96 -46.94 25.73
C TYR A 222 40.75 -46.87 26.69
N LEU A 223 40.19 -48.03 27.05
CA LEU A 223 39.07 -48.13 27.99
C LEU A 223 39.48 -47.82 29.44
N ALA A 224 40.73 -48.06 29.83
CA ALA A 224 41.26 -47.71 31.14
C ALA A 224 41.48 -46.20 31.36
N ARG A 225 41.32 -45.35 30.32
CA ARG A 225 41.52 -43.89 30.37
C ARG A 225 40.22 -43.08 30.33
N ASP A 226 39.07 -43.67 30.64
CA ASP A 226 37.79 -42.94 30.75
C ASP A 226 37.40 -42.68 32.23
N PRO A 227 37.68 -41.48 32.80
CA PRO A 227 37.32 -41.13 34.17
C PRO A 227 35.90 -40.54 34.28
N SER A 228 34.92 -41.05 33.52
CA SER A 228 33.57 -40.45 33.44
C SER A 228 32.49 -41.20 34.22
N HIS A 229 32.81 -42.28 34.95
CA HIS A 229 31.77 -43.12 35.57
C HIS A 229 31.60 -43.03 37.11
N LYS A 230 32.19 -42.03 37.77
CA LYS A 230 31.96 -41.78 39.22
C LYS A 230 31.50 -40.37 39.62
N LYS A 231 31.27 -39.44 38.68
CA LYS A 231 30.83 -38.05 39.00
C LYS A 231 29.32 -37.77 38.89
N HIS A 232 28.50 -38.69 38.38
CA HIS A 232 27.09 -38.39 38.04
C HIS A 232 26.06 -38.47 39.18
N TYR A 233 26.43 -38.81 40.43
CA TYR A 233 25.48 -38.79 41.55
C TYR A 233 25.54 -37.50 42.37
N PHE A 234 26.73 -36.93 42.58
CA PHE A 234 26.91 -35.71 43.41
C PHE A 234 26.47 -34.42 42.68
N ASP A 235 26.71 -34.32 41.37
CA ASP A 235 26.35 -33.12 40.60
C ASP A 235 24.83 -32.93 40.46
N ASN A 236 24.05 -34.03 40.41
CA ASN A 236 22.59 -33.95 40.32
C ASN A 236 21.93 -33.48 41.63
N VAL A 237 22.52 -33.81 42.79
CA VAL A 237 22.02 -33.38 44.10
C VAL A 237 22.34 -31.89 44.34
N ILE A 238 23.54 -31.46 43.98
CA ILE A 238 23.97 -30.05 44.12
C ILE A 238 23.17 -29.15 43.17
N GLN A 239 22.92 -29.57 41.93
CA GLN A 239 22.06 -28.82 41.01
C GLN A 239 20.59 -28.76 41.46
N GLY A 240 20.09 -29.80 42.14
CA GLY A 240 18.75 -29.78 42.74
C GLY A 240 18.62 -28.75 43.87
N LEU A 241 19.63 -28.67 44.74
CA LEU A 241 19.69 -27.69 45.85
C LEU A 241 19.89 -26.25 45.36
N LEU A 242 20.68 -26.03 44.31
CA LEU A 242 20.84 -24.70 43.71
C LEU A 242 19.54 -24.22 43.05
N LYS A 243 18.81 -25.10 42.37
CA LYS A 243 17.52 -24.75 41.76
C LYS A 243 16.45 -24.43 42.81
N SER A 244 16.41 -25.17 43.92
CA SER A 244 15.47 -24.86 45.02
C SER A 244 15.85 -23.58 45.76
N ALA A 245 17.14 -23.29 45.93
CA ALA A 245 17.62 -22.03 46.50
C ALA A 245 17.28 -20.82 45.62
N VAL A 246 17.41 -20.93 44.29
CA VAL A 246 16.98 -19.87 43.35
C VAL A 246 15.47 -19.67 43.39
N TYR A 247 14.67 -20.74 43.48
CA TYR A 247 13.22 -20.63 43.63
C TYR A 247 12.81 -19.95 44.95
N LEU A 248 13.46 -20.29 46.05
CA LEU A 248 13.23 -19.66 47.36
C LEU A 248 13.69 -18.20 47.38
N PHE A 249 14.78 -17.86 46.68
CA PHE A 249 15.23 -16.49 46.52
C PHE A 249 14.26 -15.66 45.67
N CYS A 250 13.77 -16.19 44.55
CA CYS A 250 12.73 -15.54 43.73
C CYS A 250 11.43 -15.36 44.53
N LEU A 251 11.02 -16.37 45.30
CA LEU A 251 9.85 -16.28 46.17
C LEU A 251 10.02 -15.21 47.25
N TYR A 252 11.22 -15.12 47.85
CA TYR A 252 11.56 -14.08 48.82
C TYR A 252 11.55 -12.67 48.22
N VAL A 253 12.08 -12.49 47.00
CA VAL A 253 12.07 -11.21 46.28
C VAL A 253 10.64 -10.78 45.95
N ILE A 254 9.77 -11.72 45.50
CA ILE A 254 8.35 -11.44 45.25
C ILE A 254 7.62 -11.08 46.55
N LEU A 255 7.87 -11.80 47.64
CA LEU A 255 7.29 -11.48 48.95
C LEU A 255 7.77 -10.12 49.50
N LYS A 256 9.04 -9.76 49.29
CA LYS A 256 9.58 -8.42 49.60
C LYS A 256 8.94 -7.34 48.75
N LEU A 257 8.72 -7.58 47.45
CA LEU A 257 8.04 -6.66 46.54
C LEU A 257 6.58 -6.45 46.97
N VAL A 258 5.85 -7.53 47.28
CA VAL A 258 4.46 -7.44 47.74
C VAL A 258 4.38 -6.79 49.13
N ALA A 259 5.26 -7.14 50.06
CA ALA A 259 5.30 -6.54 51.40
C ALA A 259 5.73 -5.07 51.39
N SER A 260 6.64 -4.66 50.49
CA SER A 260 7.00 -3.25 50.30
C SER A 260 5.84 -2.41 49.75
N ASN A 261 4.92 -3.03 49.00
CA ASN A 261 3.68 -2.40 48.56
C ASN A 261 2.55 -2.48 49.59
N LEU A 262 2.65 -3.34 50.61
CA LEU A 262 1.60 -3.55 51.62
C LEU A 262 1.87 -2.88 52.98
N MET A 263 3.13 -2.64 53.35
CA MET A 263 3.51 -2.09 54.67
C MET A 263 3.90 -0.60 54.66
N GLY A 264 3.78 0.09 53.52
CA GLY A 264 3.77 1.55 53.45
C GLY A 264 2.39 2.10 53.87
N ARG A 265 2.21 2.32 55.17
CA ARG A 265 0.99 2.90 55.78
C ARG A 265 0.52 4.19 55.08
N GLY A 266 -0.75 4.21 54.66
CA GLY A 266 -1.60 5.41 54.78
C GLY A 266 -2.54 5.73 53.60
N SER A 267 -3.76 5.17 53.63
CA SER A 267 -5.02 5.70 53.07
C SER A 267 -5.03 6.30 51.65
N GLY A 268 -5.57 5.54 50.69
CA GLY A 268 -6.01 6.06 49.39
C GLY A 268 -5.78 5.06 48.25
N VAL A 269 -6.85 4.71 47.54
CA VAL A 269 -6.85 3.82 46.37
C VAL A 269 -5.96 4.42 45.27
N GLY A 270 -4.68 4.05 45.29
CA GLY A 270 -3.65 4.47 44.32
C GLY A 270 -3.40 3.37 43.29
N GLY A 271 -4.09 3.45 42.16
CA GLY A 271 -3.81 2.60 41.00
C GLY A 271 -2.44 2.91 40.38
N LEU A 272 -1.65 1.86 40.16
CA LEU A 272 -0.76 1.65 39.02
C LEU A 272 -0.12 2.91 38.38
N SER A 273 0.89 3.50 39.02
CA SER A 273 1.64 4.64 38.46
C SER A 273 2.68 4.26 37.38
N ILE A 274 2.59 3.06 36.79
CA ILE A 274 3.51 2.58 35.73
C ILE A 274 3.05 2.99 34.31
N LEU A 275 1.95 3.77 34.20
CA LEU A 275 1.52 4.42 32.95
C LEU A 275 1.23 5.91 33.17
N LYS A 276 2.11 6.63 33.88
CA LYS A 276 2.17 8.09 33.75
C LYS A 276 2.76 8.40 32.38
N GLN A 277 1.93 8.28 31.34
CA GLN A 277 2.24 8.80 30.03
C GLN A 277 2.38 10.32 30.15
N GLU A 278 3.46 10.84 29.56
CA GLU A 278 3.73 12.26 29.46
C GLU A 278 2.46 13.01 29.00
N PRO A 279 2.14 14.17 29.61
CA PRO A 279 1.04 14.99 29.14
C PRO A 279 1.23 15.31 27.65
N PHE A 280 0.16 15.20 26.87
CA PHE A 280 0.15 15.59 25.46
C PHE A 280 0.15 17.12 25.42
N GLU A 281 1.34 17.70 25.58
CA GLU A 281 1.56 19.15 25.51
C GLU A 281 1.85 19.54 24.07
N ILE A 282 0.98 20.39 23.51
CA ILE A 282 1.20 21.00 22.21
C ILE A 282 1.58 22.44 22.49
N ALA A 283 2.86 22.74 22.31
CA ALA A 283 3.31 24.13 22.39
C ALA A 283 2.72 24.92 21.21
N PRO A 284 2.29 26.18 21.44
CA PRO A 284 1.92 27.05 20.33
C PRO A 284 3.13 27.26 19.42
N GLU A 285 2.93 27.14 18.11
CA GLU A 285 3.96 27.38 17.10
C GLU A 285 4.08 28.90 16.87
N ASP A 286 5.32 29.43 16.80
CA ASP A 286 5.55 30.82 16.39
C ASP A 286 5.33 30.93 14.87
N VAL A 287 4.24 31.58 14.46
CA VAL A 287 3.87 31.70 13.05
C VAL A 287 4.33 33.05 12.49
N HIS A 288 5.24 32.99 11.52
CA HIS A 288 5.70 34.17 10.76
C HIS A 288 5.06 34.31 9.37
N VAL A 289 4.23 33.34 8.98
CA VAL A 289 3.56 33.32 7.67
C VAL A 289 2.34 34.24 7.72
N THR A 290 2.18 35.10 6.72
CA THR A 290 1.04 36.03 6.60
C THR A 290 0.24 35.75 5.33
N PHE A 291 -0.87 36.48 5.10
CA PHE A 291 -1.64 36.34 3.87
C PHE A 291 -0.87 36.77 2.61
N ASP A 292 0.23 37.52 2.75
CA ASP A 292 1.09 37.89 1.62
C ASP A 292 1.86 36.68 1.06
N ASP A 293 2.17 35.69 1.88
CA ASP A 293 2.89 34.47 1.48
C ASP A 293 1.98 33.43 0.81
N VAL A 294 0.66 33.57 0.94
CA VAL A 294 -0.32 32.74 0.25
C VAL A 294 -0.68 33.46 -1.05
N LYS A 295 -0.65 32.82 -2.22
CA LYS A 295 -1.03 33.46 -3.48
C LYS A 295 -2.01 32.57 -4.26
N GLY A 296 -2.81 33.19 -5.13
CA GLY A 296 -3.70 32.49 -6.06
C GLY A 296 -5.00 31.92 -5.49
N ILE A 297 -5.38 32.31 -4.28
CA ILE A 297 -6.60 31.83 -3.60
C ILE A 297 -7.31 33.02 -2.93
N ASP A 298 -7.61 34.04 -3.72
CA ASP A 298 -8.11 35.32 -3.21
C ASP A 298 -9.50 35.18 -2.55
N THR A 299 -10.41 34.39 -3.14
CA THR A 299 -11.76 34.17 -2.57
C THR A 299 -11.71 33.56 -1.16
N ALA A 300 -10.87 32.54 -0.94
CA ALA A 300 -10.77 31.91 0.37
C ALA A 300 -10.08 32.81 1.41
N LYS A 301 -9.18 33.69 0.96
CA LYS A 301 -8.57 34.70 1.83
C LYS A 301 -9.59 35.74 2.27
N ASP A 302 -10.42 36.23 1.35
CA ASP A 302 -11.45 37.22 1.67
C ASP A 302 -12.43 36.67 2.73
N GLU A 303 -12.88 35.43 2.60
CA GLU A 303 -13.74 34.77 3.60
C GLU A 303 -13.03 34.59 4.95
N LEU A 304 -11.73 34.26 4.95
CA LEU A 304 -10.95 34.12 6.18
C LEU A 304 -10.50 35.46 6.77
N MET A 305 -10.54 36.54 6.01
CA MET A 305 -10.21 37.88 6.50
C MET A 305 -11.23 38.34 7.53
N GLU A 306 -12.51 37.95 7.37
CA GLU A 306 -13.54 38.18 8.39
C GLU A 306 -13.20 37.50 9.73
N VAL A 307 -12.61 36.29 9.67
CA VAL A 307 -12.18 35.52 10.83
C VAL A 307 -10.98 36.19 11.51
N VAL A 308 -10.04 36.71 10.72
CA VAL A 308 -8.88 37.46 11.21
C VAL A 308 -9.30 38.78 11.87
N ASP A 309 -10.17 39.56 11.23
CA ASP A 309 -10.66 40.83 11.76
C ASP A 309 -11.36 40.63 13.11
N PHE A 310 -12.09 39.53 13.26
CA PHE A 310 -12.66 39.13 14.53
C PHE A 310 -11.58 38.81 15.58
N LEU A 311 -10.55 38.03 15.23
CA LEU A 311 -9.48 37.68 16.17
C LEU A 311 -8.69 38.91 16.64
N LYS A 312 -8.59 39.95 15.80
CA LYS A 312 -7.93 41.22 16.11
C LYS A 312 -8.78 42.10 17.04
N ASP A 313 -10.09 42.19 16.81
CA ASP A 313 -11.01 43.04 17.59
C ASP A 313 -12.34 42.31 17.88
N PRO A 314 -12.37 41.40 18.86
CA PRO A 314 -13.57 40.60 19.18
C PRO A 314 -14.68 41.45 19.84
N ASP A 315 -14.33 42.55 20.51
CA ASP A 315 -15.28 43.41 21.23
C ASP A 315 -16.21 44.14 20.26
N LYS A 316 -15.68 44.60 19.12
CA LYS A 316 -16.46 45.23 18.04
C LYS A 316 -17.66 44.39 17.60
N TYR A 317 -17.50 43.08 17.50
CA TYR A 317 -18.56 42.15 17.08
C TYR A 317 -19.49 41.79 18.24
N THR A 318 -18.94 41.66 19.44
CA THR A 318 -19.70 41.31 20.66
C THR A 318 -20.69 42.41 21.04
N VAL A 319 -20.34 43.70 20.90
CA VAL A 319 -21.22 44.85 21.17
C VAL A 319 -22.49 44.82 20.30
N LEU A 320 -22.37 44.35 19.07
CA LEU A 320 -23.49 44.24 18.13
C LEU A 320 -24.30 42.94 18.31
N GLY A 321 -23.89 42.07 19.24
CA GLY A 321 -24.51 40.76 19.46
C GLY A 321 -24.23 39.73 18.37
N ALA A 322 -23.21 39.97 17.54
CA ALA A 322 -22.77 38.99 16.55
C ALA A 322 -22.12 37.79 17.26
N LYS A 323 -22.43 36.58 16.80
CA LYS A 323 -21.86 35.35 17.35
C LYS A 323 -20.68 34.91 16.51
N LEU A 324 -19.58 34.57 17.18
CA LEU A 324 -18.38 34.03 16.55
C LEU A 324 -18.67 32.67 15.89
N PRO A 325 -18.22 32.44 14.64
CA PRO A 325 -18.12 31.07 14.11
C PRO A 325 -17.15 30.26 14.98
N LYS A 326 -17.65 29.22 15.63
CA LYS A 326 -16.83 28.37 16.52
C LYS A 326 -15.76 27.58 15.77
N GLY A 327 -16.00 27.32 14.49
CA GLY A 327 -15.06 26.65 13.64
C GLY A 327 -15.30 26.87 12.16
N VAL A 328 -14.21 26.74 11.41
CA VAL A 328 -14.16 26.90 9.96
C VAL A 328 -13.57 25.64 9.34
N LEU A 329 -14.25 25.07 8.35
CA LEU A 329 -13.80 23.89 7.64
C LEU A 329 -13.22 24.31 6.27
N LEU A 330 -11.92 24.11 6.08
CA LEU A 330 -11.21 24.26 4.82
C LEU A 330 -11.36 22.98 3.99
N VAL A 331 -12.03 23.08 2.85
CA VAL A 331 -12.31 21.95 1.97
C VAL A 331 -11.63 22.14 0.63
N GLY A 332 -10.84 21.17 0.19
CA GLY A 332 -10.31 21.19 -1.17
C GLY A 332 -9.29 20.08 -1.43
N PRO A 333 -8.81 19.93 -2.68
CA PRO A 333 -7.79 18.96 -3.04
C PRO A 333 -6.50 19.05 -2.19
N PRO A 334 -5.70 17.99 -2.10
CA PRO A 334 -4.38 18.06 -1.47
C PRO A 334 -3.45 19.03 -2.22
N GLY A 335 -2.44 19.58 -1.54
CA GLY A 335 -1.39 20.40 -2.17
C GLY A 335 -1.76 21.85 -2.52
N ILE A 336 -3.00 22.30 -2.25
CA ILE A 336 -3.44 23.68 -2.52
C ILE A 336 -3.09 24.69 -1.41
N GLY A 337 -2.37 24.28 -0.36
CA GLY A 337 -1.95 25.19 0.71
C GLY A 337 -2.99 25.43 1.82
N LYS A 338 -3.90 24.49 2.11
CA LYS A 338 -4.84 24.59 3.25
C LYS A 338 -4.14 24.82 4.60
N THR A 339 -3.08 24.05 4.87
CA THR A 339 -2.25 24.19 6.07
C THR A 339 -1.51 25.53 6.09
N LEU A 340 -1.03 25.99 4.93
CA LEU A 340 -0.37 27.29 4.79
C LEU A 340 -1.35 28.44 5.06
N LEU A 341 -2.58 28.33 4.55
CA LEU A 341 -3.65 29.29 4.75
C LEU A 341 -4.08 29.37 6.22
N ALA A 342 -4.19 28.23 6.91
CA ALA A 342 -4.50 28.21 8.34
C ALA A 342 -3.39 28.87 9.19
N ARG A 343 -2.12 28.65 8.84
CA ARG A 343 -0.99 29.36 9.46
C ARG A 343 -1.07 30.87 9.19
N ALA A 344 -1.35 31.26 7.95
CA ALA A 344 -1.49 32.67 7.58
C ALA A 344 -2.59 33.39 8.36
N VAL A 345 -3.73 32.74 8.65
CA VAL A 345 -4.80 33.30 9.50
C VAL A 345 -4.27 33.65 10.90
N ALA A 346 -3.52 32.75 11.53
CA ALA A 346 -2.98 32.98 12.87
C ALA A 346 -1.86 34.03 12.87
N GLY A 347 -0.98 34.00 11.87
CA GLY A 347 0.10 34.98 11.71
C GLY A 347 -0.43 36.40 11.43
N GLU A 348 -1.47 36.52 10.62
CA GLU A 348 -2.13 37.80 10.34
C GLU A 348 -2.85 38.34 11.58
N ALA A 349 -3.50 37.48 12.37
CA ALA A 349 -4.16 37.86 13.61
C ALA A 349 -3.19 38.09 14.79
N GLY A 350 -1.96 37.59 14.70
CA GLY A 350 -0.96 37.69 15.78
C GLY A 350 -1.32 36.86 17.02
N VAL A 351 -2.01 35.73 16.85
CA VAL A 351 -2.49 34.87 17.94
C VAL A 351 -1.76 33.52 17.97
N PRO A 352 -1.64 32.85 19.12
CA PRO A 352 -1.03 31.52 19.22
C PRO A 352 -1.72 30.49 18.31
N PHE A 353 -0.91 29.68 17.63
CA PHE A 353 -1.36 28.64 16.70
C PHE A 353 -1.05 27.24 17.24
N PHE A 354 -2.09 26.43 17.46
CA PHE A 354 -1.96 25.03 17.83
C PHE A 354 -2.21 24.16 16.61
N GLN A 355 -1.21 23.41 16.14
CA GLN A 355 -1.34 22.50 15.02
C GLN A 355 -1.38 21.05 15.48
N CYS A 356 -2.36 20.29 14.98
CA CYS A 356 -2.45 18.83 15.17
C CYS A 356 -2.87 18.16 13.87
N SER A 357 -2.37 16.95 13.61
CA SER A 357 -2.97 16.10 12.58
C SER A 357 -4.13 15.30 13.16
N GLY A 358 -5.22 15.14 12.40
CA GLY A 358 -6.36 14.29 12.75
C GLY A 358 -5.92 12.85 13.03
N SER A 359 -4.93 12.36 12.28
CA SER A 359 -4.34 11.03 12.49
C SER A 359 -3.73 10.83 13.90
N GLU A 360 -3.34 11.90 14.60
CA GLU A 360 -2.80 11.81 15.96
C GLU A 360 -3.85 11.43 17.01
N PHE A 361 -5.14 11.58 16.70
CA PHE A 361 -6.22 11.17 17.61
C PHE A 361 -6.82 9.81 17.24
N ASP A 362 -6.45 9.22 16.10
CA ASP A 362 -6.83 7.88 15.68
C ASP A 362 -5.80 6.85 16.15
N GLU A 363 -5.96 6.40 17.40
CA GLU A 363 -5.06 5.43 18.03
C GLU A 363 -5.73 4.11 18.38
N MET A 364 -4.93 3.04 18.42
CA MET A 364 -5.38 1.69 18.79
C MET A 364 -5.86 1.58 20.25
N PHE A 365 -5.45 2.53 21.12
CA PHE A 365 -5.81 2.53 22.53
C PHE A 365 -7.10 3.31 22.77
N VAL A 366 -8.07 2.62 23.36
CA VAL A 366 -9.39 3.16 23.68
C VAL A 366 -9.29 4.40 24.57
N GLY A 367 -9.94 5.48 24.17
CA GLY A 367 -10.05 6.70 24.96
C GLY A 367 -8.79 7.59 24.98
N LEU A 368 -7.69 7.19 24.34
CA LEU A 368 -6.48 8.00 24.28
C LEU A 368 -6.66 9.21 23.35
N GLY A 369 -7.29 9.02 22.18
CA GLY A 369 -7.67 10.12 21.29
C GLY A 369 -8.60 11.15 21.98
N ALA A 370 -9.63 10.66 22.69
CA ALA A 370 -10.52 11.52 23.47
C ALA A 370 -9.79 12.26 24.63
N LYS A 371 -8.76 11.65 25.23
CA LYS A 371 -7.93 12.35 26.23
C LYS A 371 -7.10 13.46 25.57
N ARG A 372 -6.44 13.19 24.45
CA ARG A 372 -5.63 14.19 23.72
C ARG A 372 -6.45 15.39 23.26
N ILE A 373 -7.67 15.17 22.78
CA ILE A 373 -8.61 16.25 22.44
C ILE A 373 -8.86 17.11 23.69
N ARG A 374 -9.23 16.51 24.83
CA ARG A 374 -9.44 17.27 26.07
C ARG A 374 -8.20 18.07 26.50
N ASP A 375 -7.03 17.45 26.42
CA ASP A 375 -5.77 18.09 26.79
C ASP A 375 -5.43 19.26 25.84
N LEU A 376 -5.70 19.13 24.53
CA LEU A 376 -5.57 20.20 23.53
C LEU A 376 -6.48 21.39 23.84
N PHE A 377 -7.79 21.14 24.03
CA PHE A 377 -8.74 22.21 24.33
C PHE A 377 -8.48 22.86 25.69
N ARG A 378 -7.98 22.11 26.69
CA ARG A 378 -7.55 22.69 27.98
C ARG A 378 -6.39 23.69 27.78
N GLN A 379 -5.36 23.30 27.02
CA GLN A 379 -4.21 24.17 26.75
C GLN A 379 -4.59 25.42 25.95
N ALA A 380 -5.49 25.27 24.98
CA ALA A 380 -6.03 26.41 24.23
C ALA A 380 -6.79 27.38 25.16
N LYS A 381 -7.64 26.85 26.05
CA LYS A 381 -8.38 27.65 27.05
C LYS A 381 -7.45 28.39 28.03
N GLU A 382 -6.32 27.80 28.40
CA GLU A 382 -5.32 28.44 29.26
C GLU A 382 -4.61 29.63 28.58
N LYS A 383 -4.49 29.64 27.25
CA LYS A 383 -3.88 30.74 26.50
C LYS A 383 -4.85 31.89 26.18
N GLY A 384 -6.16 31.65 26.19
CA GLY A 384 -7.17 32.64 25.82
C GLY A 384 -7.42 32.68 24.31
N THR A 385 -7.22 33.83 23.67
CA THR A 385 -7.44 33.99 22.21
C THR A 385 -6.40 33.21 21.42
N CYS A 386 -6.81 32.14 20.73
CA CYS A 386 -5.92 31.29 19.95
C CYS A 386 -6.65 30.57 18.80
N VAL A 387 -5.87 30.01 17.88
CA VAL A 387 -6.36 29.22 16.75
C VAL A 387 -5.92 27.77 16.93
N ILE A 388 -6.88 26.83 16.86
CA ILE A 388 -6.61 25.39 16.82
C ILE A 388 -6.80 24.91 15.39
N PHE A 389 -5.74 24.36 14.78
CA PHE A 389 -5.79 23.77 13.45
C PHE A 389 -5.68 22.24 13.51
N ILE A 390 -6.69 21.57 12.96
CA ILE A 390 -6.75 20.11 12.82
C ILE A 390 -6.68 19.78 11.33
N ASP A 391 -5.51 19.30 10.88
CA ASP A 391 -5.36 18.79 9.50
C ASP A 391 -5.97 17.38 9.37
N GLU A 392 -6.33 16.96 8.17
CA GLU A 392 -6.92 15.62 7.91
C GLU A 392 -8.03 15.23 8.90
N ILE A 393 -8.96 16.17 9.15
CA ILE A 393 -10.02 15.96 10.14
C ILE A 393 -10.93 14.77 9.77
N ASP A 394 -10.92 14.31 8.52
CA ASP A 394 -11.62 13.10 8.08
C ASP A 394 -11.05 11.81 8.69
N SER A 395 -9.79 11.78 9.16
CA SER A 395 -9.25 10.63 9.89
C SER A 395 -10.02 10.36 11.18
N VAL A 396 -10.40 11.42 11.89
CA VAL A 396 -11.16 11.31 13.13
C VAL A 396 -12.64 11.47 12.91
N GLY A 397 -13.05 12.34 11.99
CA GLY A 397 -14.42 12.76 11.76
C GLY A 397 -15.17 11.96 10.71
N ALA A 398 -14.67 10.79 10.30
CA ALA A 398 -15.33 9.92 9.33
C ALA A 398 -16.77 9.61 9.74
N LYS A 399 -17.67 9.47 8.75
CA LYS A 399 -19.04 9.00 8.95
C LYS A 399 -19.01 7.76 9.83
N ARG A 400 -19.81 7.79 10.88
CA ARG A 400 -20.02 6.67 11.80
C ARG A 400 -20.44 5.45 10.98
N THR A 401 -19.50 4.56 10.71
CA THR A 401 -19.83 3.27 10.12
C THR A 401 -20.50 2.44 11.20
N SER A 402 -21.61 1.80 10.86
CA SER A 402 -22.30 0.81 11.70
C SER A 402 -21.48 -0.49 11.82
N SER A 403 -20.15 -0.39 11.76
CA SER A 403 -19.22 -1.48 11.84
C SER A 403 -18.91 -1.74 13.31
N GLU A 404 -19.38 -2.86 13.83
CA GLU A 404 -19.12 -3.32 15.21
C GLU A 404 -17.61 -3.49 15.53
N LEU A 405 -16.73 -3.45 14.51
CA LEU A 405 -15.29 -3.61 14.66
C LEU A 405 -14.56 -2.38 15.24
N HIS A 406 -15.10 -1.15 15.15
CA HIS A 406 -14.41 0.07 15.61
C HIS A 406 -15.31 1.03 16.43
N PRO A 407 -15.82 0.61 17.61
CA PRO A 407 -16.60 1.49 18.48
C PRO A 407 -15.82 2.69 19.03
N TYR A 408 -14.48 2.65 18.98
CA TYR A 408 -13.60 3.63 19.62
C TYR A 408 -13.40 4.93 18.81
N ALA A 409 -13.45 4.85 17.48
CA ALA A 409 -13.37 6.04 16.61
C ALA A 409 -14.51 7.02 16.93
N ASN A 410 -15.70 6.49 17.21
CA ASN A 410 -16.87 7.28 17.60
C ASN A 410 -16.67 8.01 18.94
N GLN A 411 -15.87 7.48 19.87
CA GLN A 411 -15.61 8.11 21.16
C GLN A 411 -14.78 9.39 20.98
N THR A 412 -13.74 9.34 20.15
CA THR A 412 -12.88 10.49 19.81
C THR A 412 -13.70 11.61 19.14
N ILE A 413 -14.55 11.27 18.16
CA ILE A 413 -15.46 12.25 17.52
C ILE A 413 -16.38 12.89 18.55
N ASN A 414 -17.07 12.08 19.35
CA ASN A 414 -18.04 12.60 20.31
C ASN A 414 -17.38 13.53 21.33
N GLN A 415 -16.11 13.28 21.69
CA GLN A 415 -15.34 14.18 22.53
C GLN A 415 -15.04 15.52 21.82
N LEU A 416 -14.61 15.49 20.56
CA LEU A 416 -14.42 16.72 19.77
C LEU A 416 -15.71 17.54 19.72
N LEU A 417 -16.84 16.86 19.44
CA LEU A 417 -18.16 17.50 19.41
C LEU A 417 -18.53 18.12 20.77
N ALA A 418 -18.26 17.42 21.87
CA ALA A 418 -18.54 17.90 23.21
C ALA A 418 -17.69 19.13 23.58
N GLU A 419 -16.41 19.16 23.19
CA GLU A 419 -15.55 20.33 23.41
C GLU A 419 -16.00 21.55 22.58
N MET A 420 -16.36 21.35 21.30
CA MET A 420 -16.86 22.43 20.44
C MET A 420 -18.22 22.98 20.90
N ASP A 421 -19.14 22.11 21.32
CA ASP A 421 -20.43 22.53 21.87
C ASP A 421 -20.25 23.23 23.23
N GLY A 422 -19.24 22.78 24.00
CA GLY A 422 -18.91 23.25 25.35
C GLY A 422 -18.28 24.65 25.44
N PHE A 423 -17.90 25.27 24.32
CA PHE A 423 -17.43 26.66 24.31
C PHE A 423 -18.52 27.62 24.84
N SER A 424 -18.20 28.36 25.90
CA SER A 424 -18.99 29.51 26.32
C SER A 424 -18.86 30.64 25.30
N GLN A 425 -19.86 31.54 25.22
CA GLN A 425 -19.85 32.65 24.24
C GLN A 425 -18.67 33.63 24.42
N ASN A 426 -17.95 33.55 25.54
CA ASN A 426 -16.84 34.45 25.88
C ASN A 426 -15.46 33.83 25.60
N GLU A 427 -15.39 32.59 25.10
CA GLU A 427 -14.11 31.95 24.75
C GLU A 427 -13.73 32.30 23.30
N ASN A 428 -12.72 33.15 23.13
CA ASN A 428 -12.21 33.63 21.82
C ASN A 428 -11.33 32.57 21.11
N ILE A 429 -11.81 31.34 21.01
CA ILE A 429 -11.06 30.21 20.41
C ILE A 429 -11.73 29.83 19.09
N ILE A 430 -10.93 29.72 18.03
CA ILE A 430 -11.41 29.32 16.71
C ILE A 430 -10.79 28.00 16.31
N VAL A 431 -11.63 27.04 15.89
CA VAL A 431 -11.19 25.73 15.41
C VAL A 431 -11.20 25.70 13.87
N LEU A 432 -10.03 25.63 13.26
CA LEU A 432 -9.86 25.42 11.83
C LEU A 432 -9.67 23.93 11.55
N GLY A 433 -10.50 23.34 10.69
CA GLY A 433 -10.35 21.96 10.24
C GLY A 433 -10.02 21.92 8.75
N ALA A 434 -9.09 21.07 8.31
CA ALA A 434 -8.85 20.84 6.89
C ALA A 434 -9.24 19.42 6.48
N THR A 435 -9.90 19.27 5.34
CA THR A 435 -10.20 17.96 4.74
C THR A 435 -10.10 17.98 3.22
N ASN A 436 -9.72 16.83 2.66
CA ASN A 436 -9.77 16.59 1.22
C ASN A 436 -11.15 16.06 0.76
N ARG A 437 -11.94 15.46 1.67
CA ARG A 437 -13.15 14.71 1.34
C ARG A 437 -14.31 15.06 2.28
N ILE A 438 -15.00 16.15 1.96
CA ILE A 438 -16.17 16.59 2.72
C ILE A 438 -17.28 15.52 2.80
N ASP A 439 -17.42 14.67 1.79
CA ASP A 439 -18.44 13.62 1.75
C ASP A 439 -18.20 12.50 2.76
N HIS A 440 -16.96 12.36 3.23
CA HIS A 440 -16.57 11.34 4.22
C HIS A 440 -16.79 11.81 5.65
N LEU A 441 -16.95 13.11 5.86
CA LEU A 441 -17.10 13.71 7.18
C LEU A 441 -18.51 13.46 7.75
N ASP A 442 -18.60 13.26 9.07
CA ASP A 442 -19.86 13.15 9.80
C ASP A 442 -20.65 14.47 9.65
N LYS A 443 -21.92 14.35 9.26
CA LYS A 443 -22.85 15.49 9.17
C LYS A 443 -22.98 16.23 10.51
N ALA A 444 -22.71 15.56 11.62
CA ALA A 444 -22.71 16.18 12.95
C ALA A 444 -21.63 17.26 13.10
N LEU A 445 -20.46 17.12 12.49
CA LEU A 445 -19.37 18.11 12.57
C LEU A 445 -19.73 19.40 11.80
N ARG A 446 -20.46 19.26 10.69
CA ARG A 446 -20.89 20.35 9.80
C ARG A 446 -22.15 21.09 10.26
N ARG A 447 -22.65 20.80 11.47
CA ARG A 447 -23.84 21.48 12.01
C ARG A 447 -23.45 22.84 12.56
N LYS A 448 -24.39 23.79 12.48
CA LYS A 448 -24.28 25.09 13.13
C LYS A 448 -24.02 24.93 14.65
N GLY A 449 -23.14 25.75 15.20
CA GLY A 449 -22.50 25.62 16.51
C GLY A 449 -21.16 24.89 16.53
N ARG A 450 -20.63 24.42 15.38
CA ARG A 450 -19.39 23.62 15.28
C ARG A 450 -18.56 24.13 14.11
N PHE A 451 -18.49 23.41 12.99
CA PHE A 451 -17.97 23.97 11.74
C PHE A 451 -19.07 24.73 11.02
N ASP A 452 -19.19 26.00 11.37
CA ASP A 452 -20.28 26.89 10.94
C ASP A 452 -20.04 27.46 9.55
N VAL A 453 -18.77 27.64 9.22
CA VAL A 453 -18.30 28.18 7.95
C VAL A 453 -17.55 27.09 7.21
N GLU A 454 -17.93 26.86 5.96
CA GLU A 454 -17.23 25.94 5.05
C GLU A 454 -16.58 26.78 3.95
N VAL A 455 -15.25 26.92 4.01
CA VAL A 455 -14.47 27.65 3.01
C VAL A 455 -13.94 26.64 2.01
N ARG A 456 -14.35 26.78 0.75
CA ARG A 456 -13.85 25.93 -0.34
C ARG A 456 -12.60 26.55 -0.94
N VAL A 457 -11.52 25.78 -0.89
CA VAL A 457 -10.23 26.15 -1.47
C VAL A 457 -10.12 25.44 -2.82
N PHE A 458 -10.12 26.22 -3.89
CA PHE A 458 -9.99 25.71 -5.24
C PHE A 458 -8.52 25.69 -5.68
N PRO A 459 -8.15 24.83 -6.66
CA PRO A 459 -6.88 24.96 -7.35
C PRO A 459 -6.73 26.36 -7.97
N PRO A 460 -5.50 26.89 -8.06
CA PRO A 460 -5.26 28.25 -8.55
C PRO A 460 -5.56 28.38 -10.05
N ASP A 461 -6.22 29.47 -10.43
CA ASP A 461 -6.39 29.92 -11.82
C ASP A 461 -5.05 30.34 -12.46
N LEU A 462 -5.02 30.63 -13.76
CA LEU A 462 -3.84 31.13 -14.48
C LEU A 462 -3.13 32.29 -13.77
N LYS A 463 -3.90 33.30 -13.32
CA LYS A 463 -3.36 34.44 -12.56
C LYS A 463 -2.76 33.98 -11.23
N GLY A 464 -3.47 33.10 -10.51
CA GLY A 464 -2.98 32.55 -9.26
C GLY A 464 -1.70 31.74 -9.43
N ARG A 465 -1.59 30.92 -10.48
CA ARG A 465 -0.36 30.18 -10.81
C ARG A 465 0.79 31.10 -11.14
N LYS A 466 0.55 32.20 -11.86
CA LYS A 466 1.55 33.24 -12.12
C LYS A 466 2.06 33.85 -10.80
N ASP A 467 1.15 34.26 -9.92
CA ASP A 467 1.52 34.86 -8.63
C ASP A 467 2.29 33.88 -7.72
N ILE A 468 1.91 32.60 -7.74
CA ILE A 468 2.63 31.53 -7.01
C ILE A 468 4.02 31.29 -7.62
N LEU A 469 4.12 31.23 -8.96
CA LEU A 469 5.41 31.10 -9.65
C LEU A 469 6.33 32.27 -9.32
N ASP A 470 5.83 33.51 -9.38
CA ASP A 470 6.59 34.72 -9.04
C ASP A 470 7.10 34.68 -7.60
N LEU A 471 6.26 34.24 -6.65
CA LEU A 471 6.65 34.08 -5.24
C LEU A 471 7.82 33.10 -5.08
N TYR A 472 7.75 31.92 -5.69
CA TYR A 472 8.79 30.89 -5.55
C TYR A 472 10.03 31.17 -6.40
N LEU A 473 9.89 31.80 -7.56
CA LEU A 473 11.02 32.28 -8.36
C LEU A 473 11.77 33.39 -7.62
N GLY A 474 11.09 34.24 -6.85
CA GLY A 474 11.72 35.24 -5.99
C GLY A 474 12.59 34.64 -4.87
N LYS A 475 12.35 33.38 -4.48
CA LYS A 475 13.14 32.65 -3.48
C LYS A 475 14.38 31.97 -4.07
N VAL A 476 14.52 31.95 -5.40
CA VAL A 476 15.60 31.26 -6.13
C VAL A 476 16.36 32.26 -7.01
N LYS A 477 17.63 31.97 -7.32
CA LYS A 477 18.39 32.74 -8.31
C LYS A 477 17.91 32.42 -9.73
N ALA A 478 16.89 33.11 -10.20
CA ALA A 478 16.31 32.95 -11.53
C ALA A 478 16.73 34.09 -12.49
N ASP A 479 16.75 33.79 -13.80
CA ASP A 479 16.94 34.79 -14.85
C ASP A 479 15.72 35.72 -14.94
N LYS A 480 15.95 37.02 -15.13
CA LYS A 480 14.89 38.04 -15.24
C LYS A 480 14.14 37.98 -16.57
N ASN A 481 14.69 37.28 -17.57
CA ASN A 481 14.09 37.16 -18.90
C ASN A 481 13.03 36.04 -18.99
N ILE A 482 12.72 35.34 -17.91
CA ILE A 482 11.75 34.25 -17.91
C ILE A 482 10.33 34.79 -18.11
N LYS A 483 9.64 34.28 -19.13
CA LYS A 483 8.22 34.57 -19.37
C LYS A 483 7.35 33.68 -18.48
N VAL A 484 7.10 34.15 -17.26
CA VAL A 484 6.32 33.40 -16.25
C VAL A 484 4.91 33.05 -16.75
N GLU A 485 4.31 33.92 -17.58
CA GLU A 485 3.00 33.71 -18.19
C GLU A 485 2.93 32.45 -19.07
N ASP A 486 3.97 32.18 -19.87
CA ASP A 486 4.01 31.01 -20.75
C ASP A 486 4.19 29.71 -19.95
N ILE A 487 4.93 29.77 -18.85
CA ILE A 487 5.06 28.65 -17.90
C ILE A 487 3.72 28.40 -17.20
N ALA A 488 3.02 29.45 -16.74
CA ALA A 488 1.74 29.34 -16.05
C ALA A 488 0.62 28.74 -16.92
N LYS A 489 0.66 28.98 -18.24
CA LYS A 489 -0.21 28.31 -19.23
C LYS A 489 0.13 26.83 -19.37
N GLY A 490 1.43 26.51 -19.39
CA GLY A 490 1.93 25.14 -19.46
C GLY A 490 1.70 24.30 -18.20
N THR A 491 1.42 24.93 -17.05
CA THR A 491 1.14 24.26 -15.76
C THR A 491 -0.35 24.20 -15.44
N THR A 492 -1.20 24.08 -16.46
CA THR A 492 -2.66 23.95 -16.26
C THR A 492 -2.98 22.74 -15.37
N GLY A 493 -3.78 22.96 -14.33
CA GLY A 493 -4.14 21.93 -13.34
C GLY A 493 -3.12 21.70 -12.22
N PHE A 494 -1.97 22.38 -12.23
CA PHE A 494 -1.00 22.28 -11.14
C PHE A 494 -1.53 22.97 -9.88
N ASN A 495 -1.32 22.35 -8.72
CA ASN A 495 -1.58 22.97 -7.43
C ASN A 495 -0.36 23.78 -6.94
N GLY A 496 -0.50 24.50 -5.82
CA GLY A 496 0.59 25.31 -5.27
C GLY A 496 1.84 24.50 -4.88
N ALA A 497 1.65 23.28 -4.35
CA ALA A 497 2.75 22.37 -4.02
C ALA A 497 3.47 21.86 -5.28
N ASP A 498 2.74 21.55 -6.35
CA ASP A 498 3.32 21.12 -7.63
C ASP A 498 4.18 22.24 -8.25
N ILE A 499 3.73 23.49 -8.16
CA ILE A 499 4.48 24.66 -8.63
C ILE A 499 5.74 24.87 -7.78
N GLN A 500 5.62 24.73 -6.46
CA GLN A 500 6.77 24.79 -5.56
C GLN A 500 7.81 23.71 -5.90
N ASP A 501 7.36 22.47 -6.13
CA ASP A 501 8.27 21.39 -6.53
C ASP A 501 8.87 21.67 -7.91
N LEU A 502 8.09 22.13 -8.90
CA LEU A 502 8.60 22.50 -10.22
C LEU A 502 9.76 23.50 -10.13
N VAL A 503 9.61 24.59 -9.36
CA VAL A 503 10.68 25.59 -9.21
C VAL A 503 11.89 25.00 -8.49
N ASN A 504 11.68 24.17 -7.46
CA ASN A 504 12.75 23.49 -6.75
C ASN A 504 13.52 22.49 -7.65
N GLN A 505 12.81 21.68 -8.44
CA GLN A 505 13.42 20.75 -9.41
C GLN A 505 14.20 21.50 -10.50
N ALA A 506 13.71 22.66 -10.95
CA ALA A 506 14.42 23.50 -11.91
C ALA A 506 15.73 24.06 -11.31
N ALA A 507 15.70 24.48 -10.03
CA ALA A 507 16.89 24.93 -9.31
C ALA A 507 17.92 23.81 -9.15
N LEU A 508 17.48 22.61 -8.75
CA LEU A 508 18.35 21.43 -8.64
C LEU A 508 18.97 21.07 -9.99
N LYS A 509 18.20 21.14 -11.07
CA LYS A 509 18.69 20.88 -12.42
C LYS A 509 19.75 21.88 -12.86
N ALA A 510 19.52 23.17 -12.62
CA ALA A 510 20.50 24.23 -12.91
C ALA A 510 21.81 23.99 -12.14
N ALA A 511 21.71 23.68 -10.84
CA ALA A 511 22.86 23.38 -10.01
C ALA A 511 23.63 22.13 -10.47
N MET A 512 22.93 21.08 -10.90
CA MET A 512 23.55 19.87 -11.46
C MET A 512 24.27 20.12 -12.79
N GLU A 513 23.78 21.06 -13.61
CA GLU A 513 24.42 21.46 -14.87
C GLU A 513 25.55 22.48 -14.66
N GLY A 514 25.77 22.94 -13.43
CA GLY A 514 26.77 23.96 -13.10
C GLY A 514 26.38 25.36 -13.59
N GLU A 515 25.08 25.63 -13.77
CA GLU A 515 24.59 26.98 -14.11
C GLU A 515 24.32 27.81 -12.84
N ASP A 516 24.72 29.08 -12.85
CA ASP A 516 24.53 30.00 -11.72
C ASP A 516 23.09 30.52 -11.58
N LEU A 517 22.31 30.44 -12.66
CA LEU A 517 20.95 30.99 -12.76
C LEU A 517 19.98 29.94 -13.30
N VAL A 518 18.78 29.91 -12.74
CA VAL A 518 17.66 29.14 -13.29
C VAL A 518 17.16 29.84 -14.55
N ARG A 519 17.15 29.14 -15.68
CA ARG A 519 16.64 29.60 -16.98
C ARG A 519 15.34 28.89 -17.34
N GLU A 520 14.66 29.42 -18.35
CA GLU A 520 13.41 28.87 -18.89
C GLU A 520 13.51 27.38 -19.27
N LYS A 521 14.65 26.95 -19.85
CA LYS A 521 14.90 25.52 -20.16
C LYS A 521 14.79 24.60 -18.95
N HIS A 522 15.19 25.07 -17.76
CA HIS A 522 15.15 24.27 -16.53
C HIS A 522 13.72 24.15 -16.00
N LEU A 523 12.91 25.22 -16.15
CA LEU A 523 11.49 25.23 -15.76
C LEU A 523 10.67 24.30 -16.64
N TYR A 524 10.87 24.32 -17.96
CA TYR A 524 10.20 23.38 -18.87
C TYR A 524 10.62 21.93 -18.59
N TRP A 525 11.90 21.68 -18.34
CA TRP A 525 12.37 20.34 -17.95
C TRP A 525 11.72 19.87 -16.64
N ALA A 526 11.63 20.76 -15.64
CA ALA A 526 11.01 20.46 -14.35
C ALA A 526 9.50 20.22 -14.47
N ARG A 527 8.79 21.03 -15.27
CA ARG A 527 7.38 20.82 -15.59
C ARG A 527 7.16 19.42 -16.15
N ASP A 528 7.92 19.06 -17.18
CA ASP A 528 7.77 17.75 -17.82
C ASP A 528 8.10 16.61 -16.85
N LYS A 529 9.05 16.83 -15.93
CA LYS A 529 9.39 15.86 -14.89
C LYS A 529 8.26 15.69 -13.87
N VAL A 530 7.61 16.77 -13.45
CA VAL A 530 6.46 16.72 -12.54
C VAL A 530 5.26 16.04 -13.22
N LEU A 531 5.02 16.34 -14.50
CA LEU A 531 3.89 15.81 -15.26
C LEU A 531 4.05 14.33 -15.65
N MET A 532 5.24 13.92 -16.10
CA MET A 532 5.48 12.61 -16.73
C MET A 532 6.38 11.69 -15.88
N GLY A 533 7.02 12.23 -14.85
CA GLY A 533 8.03 11.53 -14.07
C GLY A 533 9.46 11.75 -14.60
N PRO A 534 10.45 11.13 -13.93
CA PRO A 534 11.86 11.29 -14.29
C PRO A 534 12.17 10.72 -15.67
N GLU A 535 13.13 11.36 -16.33
CA GLU A 535 13.66 10.92 -17.61
C GLU A 535 14.56 9.68 -17.44
N ASN A 536 14.32 8.66 -18.26
CA ASN A 536 15.15 7.47 -18.31
C ASN A 536 16.43 7.80 -19.09
N LYS A 537 17.59 7.73 -18.41
CA LYS A 537 18.89 8.00 -19.04
C LYS A 537 19.32 6.91 -20.03
N ASN A 538 18.79 5.70 -19.87
CA ASN A 538 19.15 4.58 -20.73
C ASN A 538 18.24 4.59 -21.96
N LYS A 539 18.84 4.75 -23.14
CA LYS A 539 18.17 4.56 -24.42
C LYS A 539 17.65 3.14 -24.53
N ILE A 540 16.45 2.97 -25.09
CA ILE A 540 15.95 1.64 -25.42
C ILE A 540 16.92 1.04 -26.46
N PRO A 541 17.52 -0.12 -26.19
CA PRO A 541 18.59 -0.65 -27.04
C PRO A 541 18.09 -1.11 -28.42
N ASP A 542 16.78 -1.29 -28.59
CA ASP A 542 16.19 -1.68 -29.88
C ASP A 542 15.87 -0.47 -30.77
N GLU A 543 16.52 -0.40 -31.93
CA GLU A 543 16.29 0.65 -32.92
C GLU A 543 14.89 0.59 -33.52
N ASN A 544 14.32 -0.61 -33.71
CA ASN A 544 12.98 -0.75 -34.28
C ASN A 544 11.91 -0.16 -33.34
N THR A 545 12.05 -0.40 -32.04
CA THR A 545 11.20 0.23 -31.02
C THR A 545 11.31 1.75 -31.05
N ASN A 546 12.53 2.31 -31.17
CA ASN A 546 12.72 3.76 -31.26
C ASN A 546 12.08 4.35 -32.53
N TRP A 547 12.23 3.67 -33.68
CA TRP A 547 11.55 4.07 -34.92
C TRP A 547 10.04 4.02 -34.78
N ASN A 548 9.51 2.98 -34.14
CA ASN A 548 8.08 2.84 -33.90
C ASN A 548 7.55 3.99 -33.05
N THR A 549 8.21 4.29 -31.93
CA THR A 549 7.90 5.46 -31.09
C THR A 549 8.01 6.77 -31.88
N ALA A 550 9.02 6.94 -32.73
CA ALA A 550 9.16 8.15 -33.55
C ALA A 550 7.99 8.33 -34.53
N TYR A 551 7.55 7.26 -35.20
CA TYR A 551 6.38 7.31 -36.08
C TYR A 551 5.07 7.53 -35.31
N HIS A 552 4.95 6.93 -34.13
CA HIS A 552 3.82 7.08 -33.23
C HIS A 552 3.66 8.54 -32.77
N GLU A 553 4.71 9.14 -32.21
CA GLU A 553 4.72 10.53 -31.74
C GLU A 553 4.58 11.53 -32.90
N ALA A 554 5.19 11.24 -34.06
CA ALA A 554 4.97 12.01 -35.27
C ALA A 554 3.49 11.95 -35.72
N GLY A 555 2.81 10.82 -35.49
CA GLY A 555 1.38 10.64 -35.76
C GLY A 555 0.52 11.61 -34.95
N HIS A 556 0.70 11.64 -33.63
CA HIS A 556 0.02 12.61 -32.76
C HIS A 556 0.31 14.05 -33.18
N THR A 557 1.57 14.35 -33.48
CA THR A 557 2.02 15.71 -33.85
C THR A 557 1.36 16.18 -35.15
N ILE A 558 1.35 15.37 -36.21
CA ILE A 558 0.76 15.76 -37.50
C ILE A 558 -0.75 15.94 -37.36
N VAL A 559 -1.44 15.02 -36.69
CA VAL A 559 -2.89 15.13 -36.49
C VAL A 559 -3.25 16.37 -35.68
N ALA A 560 -2.50 16.67 -34.61
CA ALA A 560 -2.72 17.88 -33.82
C ALA A 560 -2.43 19.17 -34.60
N TYR A 561 -1.41 19.17 -35.47
CA TYR A 561 -1.04 20.36 -36.24
C TYR A 561 -2.08 20.73 -37.30
N PHE A 562 -2.66 19.75 -37.99
CA PHE A 562 -3.63 19.99 -39.08
C PHE A 562 -5.09 20.08 -38.60
N THR A 563 -5.37 19.72 -37.35
CA THR A 563 -6.72 19.79 -36.79
C THR A 563 -6.95 21.17 -36.16
N LYS A 564 -7.86 21.96 -36.74
CA LYS A 564 -8.09 23.37 -36.37
C LYS A 564 -8.40 23.61 -34.87
N GLU A 565 -9.21 22.74 -34.27
CA GLU A 565 -9.67 22.89 -32.88
C GLU A 565 -8.80 22.11 -31.87
N ALA A 566 -7.70 21.51 -32.32
CA ALA A 566 -6.79 20.78 -31.45
C ALA A 566 -5.97 21.73 -30.59
N THR A 567 -5.62 21.28 -29.38
CA THR A 567 -4.75 22.06 -28.48
C THR A 567 -3.39 22.27 -29.13
N PRO A 568 -2.83 23.50 -29.10
CA PRO A 568 -1.56 23.79 -29.74
C PRO A 568 -0.40 22.92 -29.23
N LEU A 569 0.42 22.46 -30.16
CA LEU A 569 1.66 21.73 -29.88
C LEU A 569 2.69 22.63 -29.22
N HIS A 570 3.40 22.07 -28.25
CA HIS A 570 4.54 22.71 -27.59
C HIS A 570 5.86 22.01 -27.90
N GLN A 571 5.90 20.69 -27.72
CA GLN A 571 7.10 19.88 -27.88
C GLN A 571 6.72 18.44 -28.20
N VAL A 572 7.55 17.74 -28.97
CA VAL A 572 7.49 16.28 -29.13
C VAL A 572 8.83 15.66 -28.79
N THR A 573 8.83 14.54 -28.07
CA THR A 573 10.05 13.83 -27.67
C THR A 573 9.88 12.31 -27.79
N ILE A 574 10.94 11.61 -28.19
CA ILE A 574 11.03 10.15 -28.17
C ILE A 574 11.88 9.64 -27.00
N ARG A 575 12.21 10.52 -26.04
CA ARG A 575 12.96 10.16 -24.84
C ARG A 575 11.98 9.60 -23.81
N ALA A 576 12.24 8.36 -23.38
CA ALA A 576 11.37 7.68 -22.43
C ALA A 576 11.31 8.43 -21.08
N ARG A 577 10.10 8.65 -20.58
CA ARG A 577 9.81 9.31 -19.30
C ARG A 577 8.75 8.51 -18.55
N GLY A 578 9.07 8.16 -17.30
CA GLY A 578 8.19 7.34 -16.48
C GLY A 578 7.77 6.05 -17.19
N VAL A 579 6.47 5.90 -17.44
CA VAL A 579 5.85 4.75 -18.12
C VAL A 579 5.76 4.92 -19.64
N SER A 580 6.03 6.11 -20.18
CA SER A 580 5.91 6.40 -21.61
C SER A 580 7.24 6.31 -22.33
N LEU A 581 7.25 5.77 -23.56
CA LEU A 581 8.44 5.68 -24.40
C LEU A 581 8.73 6.97 -25.18
N GLY A 582 7.67 7.72 -25.52
CA GLY A 582 7.70 9.03 -26.12
C GLY A 582 6.59 9.91 -25.53
N HIS A 583 6.58 11.19 -25.86
CA HIS A 583 5.48 12.07 -25.47
C HIS A 583 5.37 13.30 -26.37
N THR A 584 4.13 13.61 -26.75
CA THR A 584 3.75 14.86 -27.41
C THR A 584 3.06 15.78 -26.41
N SER A 585 3.69 16.92 -26.12
CA SER A 585 3.23 17.92 -25.15
C SER A 585 2.42 19.03 -25.84
N PHE A 586 1.29 19.38 -25.22
CA PHE A 586 0.36 20.41 -25.67
C PHE A 586 0.25 21.51 -24.62
N ILE A 587 0.17 22.76 -25.05
CA ILE A 587 -0.11 23.91 -24.17
C ILE A 587 -1.29 24.68 -24.77
N PRO A 588 -2.39 24.86 -24.01
CA PRO A 588 -3.50 25.69 -24.47
C PRO A 588 -3.11 27.18 -24.47
N ASP A 589 -3.61 27.94 -25.44
CA ASP A 589 -3.35 29.38 -25.54
C ASP A 589 -4.01 30.17 -24.39
N SER A 590 -5.17 29.68 -23.93
CA SER A 590 -5.96 30.20 -22.80
C SER A 590 -6.55 29.07 -21.97
N GLU A 591 -6.78 29.35 -20.68
CA GLU A 591 -7.49 28.42 -19.80
C GLU A 591 -8.98 28.39 -20.15
N GLU A 592 -9.46 27.22 -20.57
CA GLU A 592 -10.86 27.02 -20.98
C GLU A 592 -11.61 26.23 -19.91
N TYR A 593 -12.68 26.82 -19.37
CA TYR A 593 -13.55 26.14 -18.41
C TYR A 593 -14.57 25.19 -19.06
N ASN A 594 -14.93 25.44 -20.32
CA ASN A 594 -15.90 24.67 -21.07
C ASN A 594 -15.30 24.22 -22.40
N GLN A 595 -15.45 22.94 -22.74
CA GLN A 595 -14.98 22.39 -24.00
C GLN A 595 -16.13 22.22 -25.00
N THR A 596 -15.88 22.57 -26.26
CA THR A 596 -16.85 22.36 -27.33
C THR A 596 -16.82 20.92 -27.82
N LYS A 597 -17.92 20.45 -28.45
CA LYS A 597 -17.96 19.13 -29.11
C LYS A 597 -16.84 18.98 -30.15
N ALA A 598 -16.52 20.06 -30.88
CA ALA A 598 -15.47 20.06 -31.88
C ALA A 598 -14.07 19.86 -31.26
N LYS A 599 -13.78 20.50 -30.12
CA LYS A 599 -12.53 20.32 -29.39
C LYS A 599 -12.37 18.91 -28.83
N LEU A 600 -13.42 18.35 -28.22
CA LEU A 600 -13.40 16.96 -27.74
C LEU A 600 -13.19 15.96 -28.88
N THR A 601 -13.80 16.23 -30.04
CA THR A 601 -13.60 15.44 -31.26
C THR A 601 -12.15 15.54 -31.76
N ALA A 602 -11.56 16.73 -31.72
CA ALA A 602 -10.15 16.95 -32.08
C ALA A 602 -9.20 16.24 -31.11
N GLU A 603 -9.46 16.27 -29.80
CA GLU A 603 -8.68 15.52 -28.80
C GLU A 603 -8.73 14.01 -29.04
N MET A 604 -9.90 13.48 -29.42
CA MET A 604 -10.04 12.08 -29.83
C MET A 604 -9.27 11.77 -31.12
N ASP A 605 -9.32 12.66 -32.12
CA ASP A 605 -8.57 12.49 -33.38
C ASP A 605 -7.06 12.43 -33.11
N VAL A 606 -6.55 13.33 -32.26
CA VAL A 606 -5.14 13.34 -31.84
C VAL A 606 -4.78 12.05 -31.12
N ALA A 607 -5.61 11.58 -30.17
CA ALA A 607 -5.36 10.33 -29.45
C ALA A 607 -5.29 9.10 -30.39
N MET A 608 -6.06 9.09 -31.48
CA MET A 608 -5.99 8.00 -32.48
C MET A 608 -4.76 8.10 -33.40
N GLY A 609 -4.10 9.26 -33.46
CA GLY A 609 -3.01 9.54 -34.40
C GLY A 609 -1.81 8.59 -34.28
N GLY A 610 -1.39 8.26 -33.06
CA GLY A 610 -0.25 7.36 -32.83
C GLY A 610 -0.49 5.96 -33.40
N ARG A 611 -1.63 5.34 -33.05
CA ARG A 611 -2.01 4.02 -33.58
C ARG A 611 -2.12 4.00 -35.10
N VAL A 612 -2.79 5.00 -35.68
CA VAL A 612 -3.01 5.07 -37.12
C VAL A 612 -1.69 5.21 -37.86
N ALA A 613 -0.75 6.00 -37.32
CA ALA A 613 0.59 6.14 -37.89
C ALA A 613 1.35 4.80 -37.91
N GLU A 614 1.26 4.01 -36.83
CA GLU A 614 1.84 2.66 -36.79
C GLU A 614 1.22 1.75 -37.87
N GLU A 615 -0.11 1.74 -37.99
CA GLU A 615 -0.81 0.90 -38.96
C GLU A 615 -0.42 1.24 -40.41
N ILE A 616 -0.28 2.53 -40.74
CA ILE A 616 0.06 2.98 -42.10
C ILE A 616 1.49 2.56 -42.48
N ILE A 617 2.44 2.64 -41.55
CA ILE A 617 3.86 2.40 -41.84
C ILE A 617 4.26 0.94 -41.67
N PHE A 618 3.82 0.30 -40.59
CA PHE A 618 4.21 -1.08 -40.25
C PHE A 618 3.16 -2.12 -40.66
N GLY A 619 1.94 -1.71 -41.01
CA GLY A 619 0.84 -2.61 -41.35
C GLY A 619 0.01 -3.04 -40.14
N SER A 620 -1.16 -3.64 -40.40
CA SER A 620 -2.15 -4.02 -39.37
C SER A 620 -1.64 -5.06 -38.37
N ASP A 621 -0.72 -5.92 -38.79
CA ASP A 621 -0.24 -7.06 -38.00
C ASP A 621 0.91 -6.67 -37.05
N HIS A 622 1.52 -5.49 -37.29
CA HIS A 622 2.69 -4.99 -36.55
C HIS A 622 2.37 -3.81 -35.62
N VAL A 623 1.10 -3.56 -35.39
CA VAL A 623 0.62 -2.56 -34.43
C VAL A 623 0.95 -2.94 -32.99
N THR A 624 1.37 -1.97 -32.17
CA THR A 624 1.90 -2.27 -30.83
C THR A 624 0.86 -2.17 -29.72
N THR A 625 1.26 -2.58 -28.51
CA THR A 625 0.51 -2.35 -27.26
C THR A 625 0.72 -0.93 -26.69
N GLY A 626 1.63 -0.12 -27.27
CA GLY A 626 1.98 1.21 -26.79
C GLY A 626 0.81 2.20 -26.82
N ALA A 627 -0.10 2.07 -27.79
CA ALA A 627 -1.27 2.94 -27.97
C ALA A 627 -2.39 2.76 -26.92
N SER A 628 -2.22 1.88 -25.92
CA SER A 628 -3.25 1.55 -24.93
C SER A 628 -3.74 2.77 -24.13
N SER A 629 -2.81 3.65 -23.72
CA SER A 629 -3.14 4.89 -23.00
C SER A 629 -4.01 5.82 -23.84
N ASP A 630 -3.73 5.91 -25.14
CA ASP A 630 -4.42 6.84 -26.03
C ASP A 630 -5.84 6.37 -26.29
N PHE A 631 -6.01 5.06 -26.48
CA PHE A 631 -7.33 4.43 -26.55
C PHE A 631 -8.12 4.61 -25.26
N GLN A 632 -7.49 4.49 -24.09
CA GLN A 632 -8.16 4.73 -22.82
C GLN A 632 -8.63 6.19 -22.72
N SER A 633 -7.80 7.14 -23.13
CA SER A 633 -8.13 8.57 -23.14
C SER A 633 -9.28 8.86 -24.11
N ALA A 634 -9.20 8.39 -25.35
CA ALA A 634 -10.24 8.58 -26.36
C ALA A 634 -11.56 7.92 -25.94
N SER A 635 -11.51 6.71 -25.37
CA SER A 635 -12.69 6.00 -24.88
C SER A 635 -13.34 6.74 -23.71
N ARG A 636 -12.55 7.31 -22.80
CA ARG A 636 -13.05 8.13 -21.69
C ARG A 636 -13.76 9.39 -22.20
N ILE A 637 -13.19 10.07 -23.19
CA ILE A 637 -13.80 11.26 -23.83
C ILE A 637 -15.11 10.87 -24.52
N ALA A 638 -15.09 9.84 -25.37
CA ALA A 638 -16.29 9.36 -26.07
C ALA A 638 -17.40 8.94 -25.10
N THR A 639 -17.04 8.24 -24.03
CA THR A 639 -17.99 7.85 -22.98
C THR A 639 -18.57 9.08 -22.29
N ALA A 640 -17.75 10.08 -21.93
CA ALA A 640 -18.23 11.31 -21.33
C ALA A 640 -19.15 12.12 -22.27
N MET A 641 -18.83 12.18 -23.56
CA MET A 641 -19.66 12.84 -24.58
C MET A 641 -21.07 12.23 -24.64
N VAL A 642 -21.18 10.91 -24.58
CA VAL A 642 -22.46 10.19 -24.67
C VAL A 642 -23.20 10.18 -23.33
N THR A 643 -22.50 9.93 -22.22
CA THR A 643 -23.13 9.67 -20.92
C THR A 643 -23.34 10.91 -20.07
N LYS A 644 -22.41 11.86 -20.07
CA LYS A 644 -22.42 13.02 -19.13
C LYS A 644 -22.74 14.34 -19.82
N LEU A 645 -22.26 14.51 -21.04
CA LEU A 645 -22.32 15.80 -21.74
C LEU A 645 -23.52 15.92 -22.70
N GLY A 646 -24.28 14.84 -22.92
CA GLY A 646 -25.47 14.86 -23.78
C GLY A 646 -25.16 15.24 -25.24
N MET A 647 -23.98 14.89 -25.75
CA MET A 647 -23.48 15.30 -27.08
C MET A 647 -23.82 14.31 -28.21
N SER A 648 -24.63 13.29 -27.93
CA SER A 648 -25.13 12.32 -28.92
C SER A 648 -26.59 12.59 -29.26
N ASP A 649 -26.88 12.67 -30.55
CA ASP A 649 -28.23 12.95 -31.06
C ASP A 649 -29.19 11.75 -30.85
N LYS A 650 -28.65 10.52 -30.84
CA LYS A 650 -29.46 9.30 -30.64
C LYS A 650 -29.88 9.11 -29.19
N ILE A 651 -28.93 9.30 -28.28
CA ILE A 651 -29.14 9.11 -26.85
C ILE A 651 -29.87 10.30 -26.21
N GLY A 652 -29.70 11.49 -26.79
CA GLY A 652 -30.32 12.74 -26.35
C GLY A 652 -29.59 13.45 -25.22
N VAL A 653 -30.11 14.61 -24.83
CA VAL A 653 -29.54 15.48 -23.78
C VAL A 653 -29.94 14.98 -22.38
N ARG A 654 -29.41 13.82 -21.99
CA ARG A 654 -29.62 13.23 -20.66
C ARG A 654 -28.32 12.75 -20.05
N VAL A 655 -28.26 12.73 -18.72
CA VAL A 655 -27.11 12.27 -17.95
C VAL A 655 -27.34 10.83 -17.48
N PHE A 656 -26.37 9.97 -17.74
CA PHE A 656 -26.26 8.63 -17.16
C PHE A 656 -25.25 8.68 -16.03
N ASP A 657 -25.73 8.46 -14.81
CA ASP A 657 -24.89 8.39 -13.64
C ASP A 657 -24.36 6.96 -13.49
N ILE A 658 -23.29 6.65 -14.24
CA ILE A 658 -22.52 5.42 -14.04
C ILE A 658 -21.65 5.64 -12.79
N GLN A 659 -22.25 5.54 -11.61
CA GLN A 659 -21.49 5.59 -10.37
C GLN A 659 -20.62 4.33 -10.28
N GLN A 660 -19.31 4.48 -10.47
CA GLN A 660 -18.35 3.58 -9.87
C GLN A 660 -18.41 3.84 -8.35
N GLN A 661 -19.18 3.03 -7.63
CA GLN A 661 -19.14 3.06 -6.17
C GLN A 661 -17.77 2.53 -5.69
N ASP A 662 -16.82 3.43 -5.51
CA ASP A 662 -15.54 3.16 -4.84
C ASP A 662 -15.68 2.96 -3.30
N GLY A 663 -16.90 2.67 -2.81
CA GLY A 663 -17.25 2.78 -1.39
C GLY A 663 -17.84 1.54 -0.71
N GLY A 664 -18.00 0.41 -1.39
CA GLY A 664 -18.52 -0.81 -0.76
C GLY A 664 -18.47 -2.02 -1.68
N LEU A 665 -17.88 -3.13 -1.18
CA LEU A 665 -17.84 -4.47 -1.81
C LEU A 665 -17.94 -4.43 -3.34
N GLY A 666 -16.83 -4.06 -4.00
CA GLY A 666 -16.68 -3.80 -5.44
C GLY A 666 -16.89 -4.99 -6.38
N PHE A 667 -17.94 -5.79 -6.17
CA PHE A 667 -18.31 -6.93 -7.00
C PHE A 667 -19.66 -6.77 -7.70
N ILE A 668 -20.43 -5.71 -7.43
CA ILE A 668 -21.76 -5.53 -8.04
C ILE A 668 -21.84 -4.15 -8.70
N MET A 669 -21.47 -4.09 -9.98
CA MET A 669 -21.95 -3.02 -10.86
C MET A 669 -23.46 -3.20 -11.04
N VAL A 670 -24.27 -2.53 -10.24
CA VAL A 670 -25.71 -2.42 -10.51
C VAL A 670 -25.86 -1.44 -11.66
N ASN A 671 -25.85 -1.95 -12.90
CA ASN A 671 -26.28 -1.16 -14.05
C ASN A 671 -27.75 -0.79 -13.82
N GLN A 672 -28.00 0.48 -13.49
CA GLN A 672 -29.35 1.01 -13.24
C GLN A 672 -30.17 1.15 -14.54
N TYR A 673 -29.61 0.76 -15.68
CA TYR A 673 -30.18 0.95 -17.01
C TYR A 673 -30.52 -0.38 -17.68
N SER A 674 -31.58 -0.38 -18.50
CA SER A 674 -31.95 -1.53 -19.31
C SER A 674 -30.85 -1.90 -20.32
N GLU A 675 -30.68 -3.20 -20.60
CA GLU A 675 -29.69 -3.71 -21.54
C GLU A 675 -29.76 -3.06 -22.94
N ALA A 676 -30.98 -2.77 -23.42
CA ALA A 676 -31.19 -2.09 -24.70
C ALA A 676 -30.52 -0.71 -24.76
N VAL A 677 -30.60 0.06 -23.67
CA VAL A 677 -30.01 1.40 -23.57
C VAL A 677 -28.49 1.31 -23.45
N THR A 678 -27.96 0.37 -22.68
CA THR A 678 -26.51 0.15 -22.58
C THR A 678 -25.92 -0.23 -23.94
N LYS A 679 -26.58 -1.12 -24.68
CA LYS A 679 -26.16 -1.49 -26.04
C LYS A 679 -26.16 -0.30 -27.01
N GLU A 680 -27.13 0.60 -26.87
CA GLU A 680 -27.20 1.81 -27.69
C GLU A 680 -26.08 2.79 -27.36
N ILE A 681 -25.78 2.99 -26.07
CA ILE A 681 -24.64 3.79 -25.59
C ILE A 681 -23.33 3.23 -26.14
N ASP A 682 -23.09 1.93 -26.01
CA ASP A 682 -21.88 1.28 -26.51
C ASP A 682 -21.74 1.40 -28.02
N SER A 683 -22.84 1.23 -28.76
CA SER A 683 -22.85 1.41 -30.22
C SER A 683 -22.48 2.83 -30.63
N GLU A 684 -22.93 3.83 -29.85
CA GLU A 684 -22.63 5.22 -30.13
C GLU A 684 -21.18 5.58 -29.79
N ILE A 685 -20.66 5.07 -28.67
CA ILE A 685 -19.24 5.22 -28.31
C ILE A 685 -18.35 4.63 -29.40
N LYS A 686 -18.66 3.40 -29.86
CA LYS A 686 -17.94 2.75 -30.96
C LYS A 686 -17.97 3.57 -32.25
N ARG A 687 -19.12 4.16 -32.58
CA ARG A 687 -19.26 5.03 -33.76
C ARG A 687 -18.33 6.25 -33.66
N LEU A 688 -18.34 6.96 -32.53
CA LEU A 688 -17.50 8.14 -32.33
C LEU A 688 -16.00 7.80 -32.41
N LEU A 689 -15.58 6.68 -31.82
CA LEU A 689 -14.19 6.23 -31.87
C LEU A 689 -13.76 5.86 -33.30
N GLN A 690 -14.59 5.12 -34.03
CA GLN A 690 -14.30 4.73 -35.41
C GLN A 690 -14.22 5.95 -36.34
N GLU A 691 -15.14 6.90 -36.21
CA GLU A 691 -15.11 8.13 -37.00
C GLU A 691 -13.84 8.94 -36.75
N SER A 692 -13.37 8.96 -35.50
CA SER A 692 -12.12 9.64 -35.13
C SER A 692 -10.89 8.93 -35.69
N TYR A 693 -10.89 7.60 -35.65
CA TYR A 693 -9.87 6.78 -36.30
C TYR A 693 -9.77 7.05 -37.81
N ASP A 694 -10.93 7.07 -38.49
CA ASP A 694 -10.99 7.29 -39.93
C ASP A 694 -10.57 8.71 -40.32
N ARG A 695 -10.90 9.73 -39.49
CA ARG A 695 -10.42 11.11 -39.68
C ARG A 695 -8.91 11.21 -39.52
N ALA A 696 -8.35 10.65 -38.45
CA ALA A 696 -6.91 10.60 -38.23
C ALA A 696 -6.18 9.90 -39.39
N LYS A 697 -6.75 8.80 -39.91
CA LYS A 697 -6.24 8.07 -41.09
C LYS A 697 -6.20 8.94 -42.32
N LYS A 698 -7.27 9.67 -42.63
CA LYS A 698 -7.31 10.60 -43.77
C LYS A 698 -6.26 11.70 -43.65
N ILE A 699 -6.09 12.29 -42.47
CA ILE A 699 -5.09 13.36 -42.24
C ILE A 699 -3.67 12.81 -42.47
N LEU A 700 -3.34 11.66 -41.87
CA LEU A 700 -2.02 11.07 -42.00
C LEU A 700 -1.72 10.58 -43.42
N THR A 701 -2.72 10.05 -44.16
CA THR A 701 -2.53 9.68 -45.57
C THR A 701 -2.30 10.88 -46.48
N ASN A 702 -2.97 12.02 -46.21
CA ASN A 702 -2.80 13.24 -46.99
C ASN A 702 -1.44 13.90 -46.75
N HIS A 703 -0.88 13.73 -45.54
CA HIS A 703 0.38 14.33 -45.10
C HIS A 703 1.50 13.29 -44.85
N ALA A 704 1.50 12.20 -45.64
CA ALA A 704 2.40 11.07 -45.44
C ALA A 704 3.89 11.43 -45.57
N GLU A 705 4.23 12.38 -46.46
CA GLU A 705 5.61 12.83 -46.64
C GLU A 705 6.10 13.64 -45.44
N GLN A 706 5.28 14.56 -44.92
CA GLN A 706 5.58 15.33 -43.71
C GLN A 706 5.71 14.42 -42.49
N HIS A 707 4.86 13.40 -42.37
CA HIS A 707 4.92 12.41 -41.29
C HIS A 707 6.24 11.64 -41.27
N LYS A 708 6.68 11.13 -42.43
CA LYS A 708 7.97 10.43 -42.55
C LYS A 708 9.16 11.34 -42.23
N GLU A 709 9.14 12.58 -42.71
CA GLU A 709 10.23 13.50 -42.46
C GLU A 709 10.33 13.90 -40.98
N LEU A 710 9.19 14.13 -40.33
CA LEU A 710 9.13 14.41 -38.90
C LEU A 710 9.68 13.24 -38.07
N ALA A 711 9.31 12.00 -38.40
CA ALA A 711 9.83 10.82 -37.73
C ALA A 711 11.36 10.67 -37.86
N LYS A 712 11.93 10.95 -39.06
CA LYS A 712 13.39 10.97 -39.25
C LYS A 712 14.08 12.05 -38.42
N MET A 713 13.48 13.24 -38.34
CA MET A 713 14.03 14.33 -37.53
C MET A 713 13.95 14.02 -36.04
N LEU A 714 12.89 13.37 -35.58
CA LEU A 714 12.78 12.86 -34.20
C LEU A 714 13.86 11.83 -33.90
N MET A 715 14.14 10.90 -34.81
CA MET A 715 15.25 9.95 -34.63
C MET A 715 16.63 10.61 -34.56
N LYS A 716 16.80 11.75 -35.24
CA LYS A 716 18.07 12.49 -35.27
C LYS A 716 18.29 13.41 -34.07
N TYR A 717 17.25 14.09 -33.61
CA TYR A 717 17.35 15.13 -32.57
C TYR A 717 16.71 14.75 -31.23
N GLU A 718 15.98 13.63 -31.18
CA GLU A 718 15.22 13.06 -30.05
C GLU A 718 14.09 13.95 -29.50
N THR A 719 14.20 15.27 -29.61
CA THR A 719 13.21 16.24 -29.13
C THR A 719 13.14 17.44 -30.07
N LEU A 720 11.91 17.80 -30.44
CA LEU A 720 11.61 18.94 -31.31
C LEU A 720 10.60 19.89 -30.65
N ASN A 721 10.87 21.19 -30.70
CA ASN A 721 9.99 22.25 -30.20
C ASN A 721 8.97 22.70 -31.26
N LYS A 722 7.90 23.40 -30.86
CA LYS A 722 6.86 23.96 -31.76
C LYS A 722 7.42 24.66 -33.01
N GLU A 723 8.42 25.52 -32.83
CA GLU A 723 9.04 26.26 -33.94
C GLU A 723 9.81 25.33 -34.89
N GLU A 724 10.51 24.34 -34.34
CA GLU A 724 11.26 23.35 -35.09
C GLU A 724 10.32 22.42 -35.87
N ILE A 725 9.21 21.98 -35.25
CA ILE A 725 8.16 21.19 -35.89
C ILE A 725 7.60 21.95 -37.10
N LYS A 726 7.31 23.25 -36.94
CA LYS A 726 6.82 24.09 -38.04
C LYS A 726 7.83 24.15 -39.19
N LEU A 727 9.12 24.33 -38.89
CA LEU A 727 10.17 24.35 -39.91
C LEU A 727 10.29 23.01 -40.67
N VAL A 728 10.16 21.89 -39.96
CA VAL A 728 10.19 20.55 -40.56
C VAL A 728 8.99 20.31 -41.46
N ILE A 729 7.79 20.71 -41.03
CA ILE A 729 6.56 20.61 -41.84
C ILE A 729 6.66 21.49 -43.10
N ASP A 730 7.28 22.67 -43.00
CA ASP A 730 7.55 23.58 -44.11
C ASP A 730 8.70 23.08 -45.04
N GLY A 731 9.37 21.97 -44.71
CA GLY A 731 10.46 21.39 -45.51
C GLY A 731 11.81 22.12 -45.39
N LYS A 732 12.00 22.93 -44.34
CA LYS A 732 13.25 23.67 -44.09
C LYS A 732 14.21 22.85 -43.21
N LYS A 733 15.52 22.98 -43.45
CA LYS A 733 16.56 22.31 -42.64
C LYS A 733 16.68 22.95 -41.26
N LEU A 734 16.77 22.12 -40.23
CA LEU A 734 17.03 22.54 -38.84
C LEU A 734 18.53 22.75 -38.63
N ASP A 735 18.91 23.92 -38.12
CA ASP A 735 20.30 24.26 -37.79
C ASP A 735 20.58 24.00 -36.30
N LYS A 736 20.47 22.72 -35.91
CA LYS A 736 20.67 22.25 -34.53
C LYS A 736 21.87 21.32 -34.47
N LYS A 737 22.69 21.43 -33.42
CA LYS A 737 23.78 20.48 -33.14
C LYS A 737 23.17 19.08 -33.01
N VAL A 738 23.68 18.14 -33.80
CA VAL A 738 23.31 16.73 -33.72
C VAL A 738 23.78 16.21 -32.37
N PHE A 739 22.90 15.57 -31.61
CA PHE A 739 23.30 14.89 -30.38
C PHE A 739 24.06 13.62 -30.80
N SER A 740 25.34 13.51 -30.42
CA SER A 740 26.21 12.37 -30.71
C SER A 740 26.11 11.30 -29.64
#